data_AF-C0C0I0-F1
#
_entry.id   AF-C0C0I0-F1
#
_cell.length_a   1.000
_cell.length_b   1.000
_cell.length_c   1.000
_cell.angle_alpha   90.00
_cell.angle_beta   90.00
_cell.angle_gamma   90.00
#
_symmetry.space_group_name_H-M   'P 1'
#
loop_
_entity.id
_entity.type
_entity.pdbx_description
1 polymer ?
#
loop_
_entity_poly.entity_id
_entity_poly.type
_entity_poly.pdbx_seq_one_letter_code
_entity_poly.pdbx_strand_id
1 'polypeptide(L)'
;MKHEFAEIRIPIESDNPAVRREESLCIKCGQCRQVCEREVAVGRLYDLKSTNDTAICVHCGQCANVCPVDSIKEVYEYRKVKEAVEDPEKIVIFSTSPSVRVGLGEEFGYPAGSFVEGKMVAALRSLGADYVLDTNFAADLTIMEEASELVERVTKKTKPLPQFTSCCPAWVKFAETFYPEILPHISSAKSPIGMQGPTIKTYFAKQNNLDAAKIVNVAVTPCTAKKFEIRRGERNISAVSNGAEDMRDMDHVITTRELARWMREEGIDLKDLPDSSYDSLMGAASGAGVIFGNTGGVMEAAARTAYYLITGENPPEDYLKLEPVRGMAGIRKAEVAIAGVPLKLAVIHGLENARQFIDCMTGGEQTYDFVEIMTCPGGCIGGGGQPKTEVPMTDAVRQARITALYDKDASMTLRYSHENPDIKKVYEEYYIKPLSAVAEKLLHTQYHDRSADLGTAGMKEKPLTPSPWETAGEAGQRQEQDNLSDDTTNKKEKEKENKTMAKFKCTVCGYIHEGDNPPEVCPICKVGADKFVRLEEEKTGGGKYAGTKTEKNLMEAFAGESQARNKYSFFAEIARQEGMEQTAAIFTETAEQERQHAKMWFSEFHGLGDTAENLQTAADGENEEWSDMYKRMAKEAREEGFEALAVKFDNVAKVEASHEKRYLKILETLKAEKTFKGDAPLGWKCRQCGFIYEGEEAPERCPACGYSRAYFERKVENY
;
A
#
# COMPACT_ATOMS: atom_id res chain seq x y z
N MET A 1 -2.64 -0.55 -29.67
CA MET A 1 -1.33 -0.62 -28.97
C MET A 1 -1.38 -1.83 -28.07
N LYS A 2 -0.27 -2.56 -27.89
CA LYS A 2 -0.21 -3.74 -27.02
C LYS A 2 -0.52 -3.40 -25.56
N HIS A 3 -0.12 -2.20 -25.14
CA HIS A 3 -0.35 -1.66 -23.79
C HIS A 3 -1.33 -0.49 -23.84
N GLU A 4 -2.57 -0.70 -23.41
CA GLU A 4 -3.60 0.36 -23.40
C GLU A 4 -3.38 1.38 -22.28
N PHE A 5 -3.59 2.66 -22.56
CA PHE A 5 -3.45 3.78 -21.62
C PHE A 5 -2.08 3.79 -20.90
N ALA A 6 -1.00 3.51 -21.63
CA ALA A 6 0.36 3.45 -21.09
C ALA A 6 0.86 4.80 -20.56
N GLU A 7 0.18 5.90 -20.89
CA GLU A 7 0.33 7.25 -20.34
C GLU A 7 -0.23 7.39 -18.91
N ILE A 8 -1.16 6.52 -18.50
CA ILE A 8 -1.75 6.52 -17.15
C ILE A 8 -1.28 5.31 -16.34
N ARG A 9 -1.20 4.13 -16.96
CA ARG A 9 -1.00 2.85 -16.30
C ARG A 9 0.37 2.28 -16.64
N ILE A 10 1.01 1.59 -15.69
CA ILE A 10 2.29 0.93 -15.98
C ILE A 10 2.08 -0.23 -16.99
N PRO A 11 2.86 -0.35 -18.07
CA PRO A 11 2.77 -1.50 -18.97
C PRO A 11 3.08 -2.82 -18.25
N ILE A 12 2.33 -3.89 -18.55
CA ILE A 12 2.55 -5.24 -18.02
C ILE A 12 2.36 -6.24 -19.16
N GLU A 13 3.37 -7.07 -19.40
CA GLU A 13 3.29 -8.15 -20.39
C GLU A 13 2.28 -9.23 -19.99
N SER A 14 1.58 -9.80 -20.98
CA SER A 14 0.59 -10.86 -20.75
C SER A 14 1.20 -12.18 -20.28
N ASP A 15 2.46 -12.43 -20.62
CA ASP A 15 3.25 -13.60 -20.21
C ASP A 15 4.07 -13.35 -18.93
N ASN A 16 3.89 -12.19 -18.27
CA ASN A 16 4.59 -11.88 -17.04
C ASN A 16 4.30 -12.96 -15.98
N PRO A 17 5.30 -13.70 -15.49
CA PRO A 17 5.08 -14.85 -14.61
C PRO A 17 4.70 -14.47 -13.19
N ALA A 18 4.80 -13.19 -12.82
CA ALA A 18 4.69 -12.73 -11.45
C ALA A 18 3.39 -11.96 -11.19
N VAL A 19 3.00 -11.08 -12.11
CA VAL A 19 1.80 -10.24 -12.01
C VAL A 19 1.05 -10.20 -13.33
N ARG A 20 -0.27 -10.07 -13.27
CA ARG A 20 -1.15 -9.89 -14.41
C ARG A 20 -2.13 -8.76 -14.17
N ARG A 21 -2.69 -8.22 -15.25
CA ARG A 21 -3.76 -7.23 -15.20
C ARG A 21 -5.07 -7.82 -15.74
N GLU A 22 -6.13 -7.67 -14.95
CA GLU A 22 -7.51 -7.81 -15.41
C GLU A 22 -7.98 -6.46 -15.92
N GLU A 23 -8.01 -6.30 -17.24
CA GLU A 23 -8.30 -5.02 -17.90
C GLU A 23 -9.69 -4.49 -17.54
N SER A 24 -10.69 -5.38 -17.43
CA SER A 24 -12.07 -5.03 -17.09
C SER A 24 -12.25 -4.40 -15.71
N LEU A 25 -11.32 -4.64 -14.78
CA LEU A 25 -11.36 -4.06 -13.43
C LEU A 25 -10.62 -2.72 -13.35
N CYS A 26 -9.88 -2.32 -14.38
CA CYS A 26 -8.95 -1.21 -14.26
C CYS A 26 -9.65 0.15 -14.34
N ILE A 27 -9.69 0.88 -13.22
CA ILE A 27 -10.26 2.23 -13.14
C ILE A 27 -9.32 3.36 -13.59
N LYS A 28 -8.14 3.02 -14.15
CA LYS A 28 -7.16 4.00 -14.67
C LYS A 28 -6.75 5.07 -13.64
N CYS A 29 -6.61 4.68 -12.37
CA CYS A 29 -6.20 5.59 -11.30
C CYS A 29 -4.71 5.99 -11.37
N GLY A 30 -3.87 5.26 -12.12
CA GLY A 30 -2.45 5.57 -12.27
C GLY A 30 -1.55 5.27 -11.05
N GLN A 31 -2.09 4.80 -9.93
CA GLN A 31 -1.28 4.42 -8.75
C GLN A 31 -0.20 3.37 -9.07
N CYS A 32 -0.55 2.39 -9.91
CA CYS A 32 0.40 1.37 -10.38
C CYS A 32 1.60 1.95 -11.13
N ARG A 33 1.41 3.07 -11.84
CA ARG A 33 2.46 3.81 -12.52
C ARG A 33 3.28 4.62 -11.53
N GLN A 34 2.61 5.36 -10.64
CA GLN A 34 3.25 6.19 -9.62
C GLN A 34 4.23 5.39 -8.77
N VAL A 35 3.80 4.25 -8.22
CA VAL A 35 4.70 3.40 -7.41
C VAL A 35 5.87 2.86 -8.22
N CYS A 36 5.64 2.49 -9.49
CA CYS A 36 6.68 1.93 -10.36
C CYS A 36 7.72 2.98 -10.78
N GLU A 37 7.32 4.24 -10.96
CA GLU A 37 8.21 5.34 -11.30
C GLU A 37 8.93 5.93 -10.09
N ARG A 38 8.23 6.07 -8.95
CA ARG A 38 8.73 6.81 -7.78
C ARG A 38 9.47 5.95 -6.77
N GLU A 39 9.00 4.73 -6.53
CA GLU A 39 9.60 3.83 -5.51
C GLU A 39 10.47 2.74 -6.13
N VAL A 40 10.03 2.20 -7.29
CA VAL A 40 10.72 1.11 -7.99
C VAL A 40 11.65 1.62 -9.10
N ALA A 41 11.52 2.89 -9.51
CA ALA A 41 12.23 3.55 -10.62
C ALA A 41 12.00 2.96 -12.03
N VAL A 42 11.77 1.66 -12.17
CA VAL A 42 11.70 0.96 -13.47
C VAL A 42 10.79 1.67 -14.49
N GLY A 43 9.59 2.11 -14.09
CA GLY A 43 8.62 2.72 -15.01
C GLY A 43 9.12 3.98 -15.72
N ARG A 44 10.15 4.64 -15.17
CA ARG A 44 10.74 5.85 -15.72
C ARG A 44 12.14 5.67 -16.31
N LEU A 45 12.71 4.46 -16.30
CA LEU A 45 14.08 4.21 -16.74
C LEU A 45 14.21 3.59 -18.14
N TYR A 46 13.09 3.33 -18.82
CA TYR A 46 13.08 2.82 -20.19
C TYR A 46 11.98 3.48 -21.01
N ASP A 47 12.10 3.34 -22.33
CA ASP A 47 11.13 3.83 -23.30
C ASP A 47 10.54 2.67 -24.11
N LEU A 48 9.21 2.56 -24.15
CA LEU A 48 8.52 1.45 -24.84
C LEU A 48 8.84 1.39 -26.33
N LYS A 49 9.03 2.55 -26.98
CA LYS A 49 9.40 2.57 -28.41
C LYS A 49 10.77 1.94 -28.63
N SER A 50 11.71 2.19 -27.73
CA SER A 50 13.08 1.65 -27.78
C SER A 50 13.11 0.14 -27.51
N THR A 51 12.20 -0.36 -26.68
CA THR A 51 12.06 -1.79 -26.36
C THR A 51 11.10 -2.53 -27.29
N ASN A 52 10.75 -1.95 -28.44
CA ASN A 52 9.82 -2.53 -29.42
C ASN A 52 8.47 -2.95 -28.80
N ASP A 53 7.86 -2.04 -28.02
CA ASP A 53 6.59 -2.22 -27.30
C ASP A 53 6.62 -3.36 -26.26
N THR A 54 7.80 -3.66 -25.72
CA THR A 54 7.99 -4.66 -24.64
C THR A 54 8.21 -3.96 -23.30
N ALA A 55 7.36 -4.24 -22.32
CA ALA A 55 7.46 -3.67 -20.99
C ALA A 55 8.62 -4.29 -20.19
N ILE A 56 9.45 -3.44 -19.60
CA ILE A 56 10.51 -3.87 -18.69
C ILE A 56 9.94 -3.93 -17.29
N CYS A 57 10.04 -5.11 -16.67
CA CYS A 57 9.48 -5.39 -15.35
C CYS A 57 10.47 -6.18 -14.50
N VAL A 58 10.67 -5.76 -13.25
CA VAL A 58 11.46 -6.47 -12.24
C VAL A 58 10.61 -7.43 -11.38
N HIS A 59 9.33 -7.59 -11.72
CA HIS A 59 8.40 -8.55 -11.11
C HIS A 59 8.08 -8.34 -9.62
N CYS A 60 8.44 -7.19 -9.04
CA CYS A 60 8.33 -6.93 -7.59
C CYS A 60 6.90 -6.92 -7.03
N GLY A 61 5.89 -6.70 -7.88
CA GLY A 61 4.48 -6.71 -7.51
C GLY A 61 4.00 -5.49 -6.71
N GLN A 62 4.79 -4.44 -6.54
CA GLN A 62 4.35 -3.23 -5.85
C GLN A 62 3.15 -2.56 -6.57
N CYS A 63 3.09 -2.65 -7.90
CA CYS A 63 1.93 -2.23 -8.67
C CYS A 63 0.65 -3.00 -8.34
N ALA A 64 0.76 -4.26 -7.91
CA ALA A 64 -0.37 -5.04 -7.41
C ALA A 64 -0.79 -4.53 -6.01
N ASN A 65 0.16 -4.30 -5.11
CA ASN A 65 -0.11 -3.83 -3.74
C ASN A 65 -0.84 -2.49 -3.68
N VAL A 66 -0.56 -1.56 -4.60
CA VAL A 66 -1.23 -0.26 -4.66
C VAL A 66 -2.49 -0.26 -5.55
N CYS A 67 -2.92 -1.41 -6.08
CA CYS A 67 -4.11 -1.45 -6.93
C CYS A 67 -5.39 -1.54 -6.08
N PRO A 68 -6.24 -0.49 -6.02
CA PRO A 68 -7.38 -0.43 -5.09
C PRO A 68 -8.55 -1.32 -5.51
N VAL A 69 -8.65 -1.61 -6.80
CA VAL A 69 -9.74 -2.40 -7.42
C VAL A 69 -9.28 -3.79 -7.80
N ASP A 70 -8.09 -4.18 -7.35
CA ASP A 70 -7.56 -5.50 -7.59
C ASP A 70 -7.40 -5.82 -9.10
N SER A 71 -7.32 -4.81 -9.97
CA SER A 71 -7.08 -5.01 -11.39
C SER A 71 -5.69 -5.61 -11.66
N ILE A 72 -4.69 -5.29 -10.85
CA ILE A 72 -3.37 -5.94 -10.92
C ILE A 72 -3.24 -6.91 -9.76
N LYS A 73 -3.01 -8.18 -10.08
CA LYS A 73 -2.85 -9.28 -9.14
C LYS A 73 -1.61 -10.10 -9.48
N GLU A 74 -1.18 -10.93 -8.55
CA GLU A 74 -0.21 -11.98 -8.80
C GLU A 74 -0.78 -13.03 -9.77
N VAL A 75 0.11 -13.71 -10.49
CA VAL A 75 -0.28 -14.89 -11.28
C VAL A 75 -0.49 -16.06 -10.35
N TYR A 76 -1.71 -16.59 -10.31
CA TYR A 76 -2.05 -17.70 -9.42
C TYR A 76 -1.39 -19.02 -9.84
N GLU A 77 -0.70 -19.65 -8.89
CA GLU A 77 -0.10 -20.98 -9.00
C GLU A 77 -0.71 -21.97 -8.00
N TYR A 78 -1.41 -21.50 -6.95
CA TYR A 78 -1.99 -22.38 -5.92
C TYR A 78 -2.93 -23.46 -6.47
N ARG A 79 -3.57 -23.22 -7.62
CA ARG A 79 -4.42 -24.23 -8.29
C ARG A 79 -3.64 -25.44 -8.79
N LYS A 80 -2.44 -25.22 -9.34
CA LYS A 80 -1.55 -26.32 -9.76
C LYS A 80 -0.98 -27.05 -8.54
N VAL A 81 -0.76 -26.33 -7.45
CA VAL A 81 -0.35 -26.94 -6.18
C VAL A 81 -1.48 -27.80 -5.61
N LYS A 82 -2.73 -27.32 -5.67
CA LYS A 82 -3.91 -28.11 -5.28
C LYS A 82 -4.02 -29.40 -6.10
N GLU A 83 -3.86 -29.33 -7.42
CA GLU A 83 -3.81 -30.52 -8.28
C GLU A 83 -2.69 -31.49 -7.86
N ALA A 84 -1.51 -30.99 -7.50
CA ALA A 84 -0.39 -31.82 -7.04
C ALA A 84 -0.64 -32.47 -5.68
N VAL A 85 -1.36 -31.80 -4.77
CA VAL A 85 -1.77 -32.37 -3.47
C VAL A 85 -2.78 -33.50 -3.66
N GLU A 86 -3.66 -33.39 -4.64
CA GLU A 86 -4.67 -34.41 -4.93
C GLU A 86 -4.08 -35.66 -5.62
N ASP A 87 -2.84 -35.59 -6.13
CA ASP A 87 -2.14 -36.68 -6.79
C ASP A 87 -1.37 -37.56 -5.79
N PRO A 88 -1.80 -38.82 -5.53
CA PRO A 88 -1.16 -39.71 -4.56
C PRO A 88 0.26 -40.16 -4.97
N GLU A 89 0.68 -39.92 -6.22
CA GLU A 89 2.04 -40.20 -6.67
C GLU A 89 3.01 -39.04 -6.43
N LYS A 90 2.53 -37.90 -5.93
CA LYS A 90 3.35 -36.74 -5.60
C LYS A 90 3.65 -36.66 -4.11
N ILE A 91 4.75 -36.00 -3.80
CA ILE A 91 5.15 -35.62 -2.44
C ILE A 91 5.21 -34.10 -2.42
N VAL A 92 4.23 -33.45 -1.82
CA VAL A 92 4.11 -31.99 -1.81
C VAL A 92 4.76 -31.42 -0.56
N ILE A 93 5.84 -30.65 -0.77
CA ILE A 93 6.62 -30.02 0.28
C ILE A 93 6.40 -28.51 0.23
N PHE A 94 5.93 -27.92 1.32
CA PHE A 94 5.81 -26.47 1.45
C PHE A 94 6.97 -25.90 2.26
N SER A 95 7.58 -24.83 1.76
CA SER A 95 8.59 -24.04 2.48
C SER A 95 8.09 -22.62 2.70
N THR A 96 7.98 -22.18 3.95
CA THR A 96 7.37 -20.87 4.27
C THR A 96 8.40 -19.79 4.56
N SER A 97 8.32 -18.65 3.87
CA SER A 97 9.20 -17.49 4.08
C SER A 97 8.95 -16.79 5.44
N PRO A 98 9.91 -16.02 5.97
CA PRO A 98 9.77 -15.37 7.28
C PRO A 98 8.55 -14.45 7.34
N SER A 99 8.35 -13.57 6.35
CA SER A 99 7.27 -12.56 6.42
C SER A 99 5.84 -13.10 6.24
N VAL A 100 5.66 -14.37 5.85
CA VAL A 100 4.31 -14.95 5.70
C VAL A 100 3.64 -15.07 7.06
N ARG A 101 4.38 -15.52 8.09
CA ARG A 101 3.86 -15.75 9.43
C ARG A 101 3.50 -14.50 10.22
N VAL A 102 3.87 -13.31 9.73
CA VAL A 102 3.47 -12.00 10.29
C VAL A 102 2.50 -11.24 9.39
N GLY A 103 2.23 -11.75 8.18
CA GLY A 103 1.25 -11.19 7.25
C GLY A 103 -0.05 -11.98 7.23
N LEU A 104 0.02 -13.31 7.13
CA LEU A 104 -1.13 -14.18 6.84
C LEU A 104 -2.33 -13.95 7.76
N GLY A 105 -2.10 -13.70 9.05
CA GLY A 105 -3.16 -13.48 10.03
C GLY A 105 -4.12 -12.34 9.67
N GLU A 106 -3.63 -11.32 8.97
CA GLU A 106 -4.41 -10.15 8.57
C GLU A 106 -5.57 -10.50 7.62
N GLU A 107 -5.40 -11.53 6.79
CA GLU A 107 -6.46 -12.04 5.91
C GLU A 107 -7.59 -12.73 6.70
N PHE A 108 -7.38 -13.03 7.98
CA PHE A 108 -8.34 -13.69 8.86
C PHE A 108 -8.72 -12.80 10.06
N GLY A 109 -8.54 -11.48 9.92
CA GLY A 109 -8.98 -10.49 10.91
C GLY A 109 -8.04 -10.30 12.10
N TYR A 110 -6.85 -10.90 12.09
CA TYR A 110 -5.85 -10.64 13.13
C TYR A 110 -5.19 -9.26 12.90
N PRO A 111 -4.75 -8.58 13.97
CA PRO A 111 -3.98 -7.34 13.85
C PRO A 111 -2.70 -7.54 13.03
N ALA A 112 -2.28 -6.49 12.32
CA ALA A 112 -1.01 -6.47 11.61
C ALA A 112 0.17 -6.85 12.52
N GLY A 113 1.06 -7.71 12.03
CA GLY A 113 2.19 -8.22 12.81
C GLY A 113 1.87 -9.39 13.74
N SER A 114 0.62 -9.89 13.79
CA SER A 114 0.32 -11.11 14.54
C SER A 114 1.17 -12.29 14.05
N PHE A 115 1.92 -12.91 14.96
CA PHE A 115 2.82 -14.02 14.64
C PHE A 115 2.05 -15.35 14.63
N VAL A 116 1.64 -15.81 13.45
CA VAL A 116 0.72 -16.95 13.23
C VAL A 116 1.42 -18.21 12.67
N GLU A 117 2.69 -18.43 13.01
CA GLU A 117 3.51 -19.53 12.47
C GLU A 117 2.88 -20.91 12.68
N GLY A 118 2.52 -21.25 13.91
CA GLY A 118 1.96 -22.57 14.20
C GLY A 118 0.66 -22.84 13.45
N LYS A 119 -0.19 -21.81 13.32
CA LYS A 119 -1.46 -21.89 12.59
C LYS A 119 -1.26 -21.97 11.08
N MET A 120 -0.27 -21.26 10.55
CA MET A 120 0.13 -21.35 9.15
C MET A 120 0.58 -22.78 8.80
N VAL A 121 1.39 -23.41 9.65
CA VAL A 121 1.81 -24.81 9.46
C VAL A 121 0.61 -25.77 9.51
N ALA A 122 -0.29 -25.58 10.48
CA ALA A 122 -1.51 -26.39 10.60
C ALA A 122 -2.42 -26.24 9.37
N ALA A 123 -2.52 -25.02 8.82
CA ALA A 123 -3.29 -24.75 7.61
C ALA A 123 -2.72 -25.49 6.41
N LEU A 124 -1.40 -25.45 6.20
CA LEU A 124 -0.74 -26.16 5.10
C LEU A 124 -0.93 -27.68 5.19
N ARG A 125 -0.86 -28.25 6.41
CA ARG A 125 -1.18 -29.67 6.64
C ARG A 125 -2.63 -29.99 6.33
N SER A 126 -3.56 -29.12 6.74
CA SER A 126 -4.99 -29.28 6.45
C SER A 126 -5.29 -29.18 4.94
N LEU A 127 -4.47 -28.42 4.20
CA LEU A 127 -4.50 -28.31 2.76
C LEU A 127 -3.79 -29.48 2.04
N GLY A 128 -3.29 -30.49 2.76
CA GLY A 128 -2.72 -31.70 2.19
C GLY A 128 -1.20 -31.69 1.95
N ALA A 129 -0.45 -30.86 2.67
CA ALA A 129 1.02 -30.94 2.66
C ALA A 129 1.53 -32.27 3.25
N ASP A 130 2.46 -32.94 2.55
CA ASP A 130 3.20 -34.09 3.10
C ASP A 130 4.30 -33.63 4.08
N TYR A 131 4.97 -32.53 3.75
CA TYR A 131 5.97 -31.89 4.60
C TYR A 131 5.82 -30.37 4.59
N VAL A 132 6.00 -29.76 5.76
CA VAL A 132 6.05 -28.31 5.94
C VAL A 132 7.39 -27.94 6.58
N LEU A 133 8.20 -27.22 5.82
CA LEU A 133 9.56 -26.78 6.15
C LEU A 133 9.62 -25.25 6.30
N ASP A 134 10.71 -24.76 6.87
CA ASP A 134 10.92 -23.33 7.09
C ASP A 134 12.00 -22.78 6.16
N THR A 135 11.68 -21.74 5.37
CA THR A 135 12.70 -21.06 4.56
C THR A 135 13.71 -20.29 5.40
N ASN A 136 13.42 -20.05 6.69
CA ASN A 136 14.40 -19.46 7.60
C ASN A 136 15.62 -20.38 7.81
N PHE A 137 15.48 -21.71 7.69
CA PHE A 137 16.63 -22.62 7.62
C PHE A 137 17.55 -22.23 6.45
N ALA A 138 16.98 -22.04 5.26
CA ALA A 138 17.77 -21.66 4.10
C ALA A 138 18.25 -20.20 4.15
N ALA A 139 17.62 -19.35 4.97
CA ALA A 139 18.16 -18.03 5.29
C ALA A 139 19.46 -18.16 6.10
N ASP A 140 19.50 -19.04 7.10
CA ASP A 140 20.75 -19.36 7.79
C ASP A 140 21.81 -19.91 6.84
N LEU A 141 21.42 -20.79 5.90
CA LEU A 141 22.31 -21.31 4.86
C LEU A 141 22.86 -20.20 3.95
N THR A 142 21.99 -19.24 3.59
CA THR A 142 22.38 -18.06 2.81
C THR A 142 23.42 -17.24 3.55
N ILE A 143 23.23 -17.01 4.85
CA ILE A 143 24.19 -16.28 5.68
C ILE A 143 25.53 -16.99 5.78
N MET A 144 25.54 -18.32 5.90
CA MET A 144 26.79 -19.08 5.93
C MET A 144 27.63 -18.85 4.68
N GLU A 145 27.02 -18.84 3.49
CA GLU A 145 27.74 -18.56 2.24
C GLU A 145 28.04 -17.07 2.03
N GLU A 146 27.06 -16.19 2.24
CA GLU A 146 27.16 -14.76 1.93
C GLU A 146 28.11 -14.03 2.90
N ALA A 147 28.08 -14.37 4.20
CA ALA A 147 29.03 -13.85 5.18
C ALA A 147 30.45 -14.39 4.95
N SER A 148 30.59 -15.68 4.57
CA SER A 148 31.89 -16.25 4.20
C SER A 148 32.46 -15.55 2.97
N GLU A 149 31.64 -15.31 1.95
CA GLU A 149 32.05 -14.57 0.75
C GLU A 149 32.50 -13.15 1.11
N LEU A 150 31.75 -12.44 1.96
CA LEU A 150 32.11 -11.11 2.43
C LEU A 150 33.47 -11.12 3.14
N VAL A 151 33.67 -12.06 4.08
CA VAL A 151 34.93 -12.19 4.82
C VAL A 151 36.09 -12.46 3.86
N GLU A 152 35.93 -13.32 2.86
CA GLU A 152 36.98 -13.55 1.86
C GLU A 152 37.25 -12.33 0.98
N ARG A 153 36.22 -11.58 0.58
CA ARG A 153 36.41 -10.34 -0.20
C ARG A 153 37.18 -9.29 0.59
N VAL A 154 36.81 -9.09 1.86
CA VAL A 154 37.46 -8.11 2.74
C VAL A 154 38.89 -8.53 3.08
N THR A 155 39.12 -9.78 3.47
CA THR A 155 40.40 -10.23 4.02
C THR A 155 41.38 -10.72 2.95
N LYS A 156 40.89 -11.38 1.90
CA LYS A 156 41.70 -12.03 0.86
C LYS A 156 41.58 -11.36 -0.51
N LYS A 157 40.68 -10.37 -0.68
CA LYS A 157 40.46 -9.64 -1.93
C LYS A 157 40.09 -10.55 -3.11
N THR A 158 39.27 -11.57 -2.85
CA THR A 158 38.86 -12.56 -3.86
C THR A 158 37.96 -11.99 -4.95
N LYS A 159 37.15 -10.96 -4.63
CA LYS A 159 36.25 -10.25 -5.55
C LYS A 159 36.11 -8.76 -5.15
N PRO A 160 35.54 -7.91 -6.02
CA PRO A 160 35.36 -6.48 -5.75
C PRO A 160 34.44 -6.17 -4.54
N LEU A 161 34.68 -5.01 -3.93
CA LEU A 161 33.85 -4.38 -2.90
C LEU A 161 33.20 -3.08 -3.43
N PRO A 162 32.00 -2.70 -2.97
CA PRO A 162 31.18 -3.39 -1.96
C PRO A 162 30.65 -4.73 -2.46
N GLN A 163 30.37 -5.65 -1.54
CA GLN A 163 29.50 -6.80 -1.83
C GLN A 163 28.04 -6.37 -1.72
N PHE A 164 27.25 -6.57 -2.78
CA PHE A 164 25.80 -6.38 -2.71
C PHE A 164 25.11 -7.70 -2.37
N THR A 165 24.05 -7.65 -1.56
CA THR A 165 23.21 -8.83 -1.33
C THR A 165 22.49 -9.29 -2.59
N SER A 166 22.17 -10.58 -2.68
CA SER A 166 21.54 -11.19 -3.87
C SER A 166 20.14 -11.77 -3.65
N CYS A 167 19.65 -11.79 -2.41
CA CYS A 167 18.47 -12.57 -2.04
C CYS A 167 17.13 -12.01 -2.57
N CYS A 168 17.10 -10.71 -2.94
CA CYS A 168 15.95 -10.03 -3.55
C CYS A 168 16.00 -10.15 -5.10
N PRO A 169 15.15 -10.97 -5.74
CA PRO A 169 15.23 -11.22 -7.18
C PRO A 169 14.86 -10.00 -8.04
N ALA A 170 14.01 -9.11 -7.52
CA ALA A 170 13.67 -7.86 -8.21
C ALA A 170 14.86 -6.89 -8.23
N TRP A 171 15.67 -6.88 -7.17
CA TRP A 171 16.94 -6.14 -7.13
C TRP A 171 17.95 -6.73 -8.10
N VAL A 172 18.16 -8.05 -8.08
CA VAL A 172 19.07 -8.71 -9.02
C VAL A 172 18.68 -8.40 -10.46
N LYS A 173 17.40 -8.55 -10.84
CA LYS A 173 16.95 -8.25 -12.20
C LYS A 173 17.10 -6.76 -12.54
N PHE A 174 16.92 -5.86 -11.56
CA PHE A 174 17.18 -4.44 -11.76
C PHE A 174 18.65 -4.17 -12.08
N ALA A 175 19.58 -4.75 -11.31
CA ALA A 175 21.01 -4.63 -11.57
C ALA A 175 21.40 -5.22 -12.94
N GLU A 176 20.91 -6.43 -13.27
CA GLU A 176 21.14 -7.05 -14.58
C GLU A 176 20.71 -6.16 -15.75
N THR A 177 19.57 -5.47 -15.62
CA THR A 177 19.00 -4.67 -16.70
C THR A 177 19.57 -3.25 -16.76
N PHE A 178 19.77 -2.58 -15.62
CA PHE A 178 20.07 -1.14 -15.58
C PHE A 178 21.51 -0.82 -15.15
N TYR A 179 22.18 -1.73 -14.43
CA TYR A 179 23.52 -1.54 -13.88
C TYR A 179 24.40 -2.81 -14.05
N PRO A 180 24.58 -3.33 -15.28
CA PRO A 180 25.32 -4.58 -15.48
C PRO A 180 26.77 -4.53 -14.99
N GLU A 181 27.36 -3.34 -14.87
CA GLU A 181 28.72 -3.12 -14.36
C GLU A 181 28.89 -3.48 -12.88
N ILE A 182 27.81 -3.46 -12.09
CA ILE A 182 27.87 -3.86 -10.67
C ILE A 182 27.66 -5.37 -10.46
N LEU A 183 27.37 -6.15 -11.50
CA LEU A 183 27.15 -7.59 -11.36
C LEU A 183 28.31 -8.34 -10.68
N PRO A 184 29.60 -8.02 -10.94
CA PRO A 184 30.72 -8.64 -10.20
C PRO A 184 30.72 -8.35 -8.70
N HIS A 185 30.01 -7.31 -8.26
CA HIS A 185 29.88 -6.92 -6.86
C HIS A 185 28.76 -7.67 -6.14
N ILE A 186 27.77 -8.23 -6.84
CA ILE A 186 26.67 -8.99 -6.21
C ILE A 186 27.20 -10.31 -5.65
N SER A 187 26.75 -10.71 -4.45
CA SER A 187 27.08 -12.01 -3.86
C SER A 187 26.66 -13.14 -4.80
N SER A 188 27.52 -14.16 -4.94
CA SER A 188 27.15 -15.34 -5.72
C SER A 188 26.24 -16.29 -4.96
N ALA A 189 26.07 -16.13 -3.64
CA ALA A 189 25.13 -16.92 -2.86
C ALA A 189 23.71 -16.82 -3.47
N LYS A 190 23.01 -17.94 -3.61
CA LYS A 190 21.60 -17.95 -4.03
C LYS A 190 20.73 -17.38 -2.91
N SER A 191 19.50 -16.96 -3.25
CA SER A 191 18.53 -16.60 -2.22
C SER A 191 18.13 -17.80 -1.36
N PRO A 192 17.50 -17.60 -0.18
CA PRO A 192 17.03 -18.71 0.66
C PRO A 192 16.15 -19.71 -0.10
N ILE A 193 15.20 -19.24 -0.91
CA ILE A 193 14.35 -20.11 -1.76
C ILE A 193 15.19 -20.84 -2.81
N GLY A 194 16.16 -20.14 -3.42
CA GLY A 194 17.06 -20.70 -4.41
C GLY A 194 18.06 -21.73 -3.86
N MET A 195 18.39 -21.66 -2.57
CA MET A 195 19.19 -22.65 -1.86
C MET A 195 18.35 -23.81 -1.36
N GLN A 196 17.16 -23.53 -0.82
CA GLN A 196 16.28 -24.56 -0.24
C GLN A 196 15.80 -25.56 -1.30
N GLY A 197 15.44 -25.07 -2.49
CA GLY A 197 15.02 -25.89 -3.62
C GLY A 197 15.91 -27.11 -3.89
N PRO A 198 17.18 -26.89 -4.29
CA PRO A 198 18.09 -27.99 -4.54
C PRO A 198 18.47 -28.77 -3.29
N THR A 199 18.54 -28.13 -2.11
CA THR A 199 18.81 -28.84 -0.86
C THR A 199 17.71 -29.86 -0.53
N ILE A 200 16.44 -29.52 -0.83
CA ILE A 200 15.31 -30.44 -0.67
C ILE A 200 15.44 -31.63 -1.62
N LYS A 201 15.66 -31.38 -2.91
CA LYS A 201 15.72 -32.43 -3.95
C LYS A 201 17.04 -33.20 -4.00
N THR A 202 17.97 -32.95 -3.09
CA THR A 202 19.23 -33.69 -3.00
C THR A 202 19.45 -34.23 -1.59
N TYR A 203 19.69 -33.37 -0.61
CA TYR A 203 19.99 -33.77 0.76
C TYR A 203 18.74 -34.22 1.52
N PHE A 204 17.67 -33.42 1.57
CA PHE A 204 16.45 -33.77 2.32
C PHE A 204 15.80 -35.06 1.79
N ALA A 205 15.65 -35.18 0.47
CA ALA A 205 15.09 -36.37 -0.17
C ALA A 205 15.88 -37.62 0.21
N LYS A 206 17.22 -37.56 0.18
CA LYS A 206 18.07 -38.68 0.59
C LYS A 206 17.93 -39.01 2.09
N GLN A 207 17.93 -38.00 2.96
CA GLN A 207 17.82 -38.19 4.42
C GLN A 207 16.48 -38.80 4.83
N ASN A 208 15.41 -38.49 4.09
CA ASN A 208 14.06 -39.00 4.35
C ASN A 208 13.69 -40.19 3.45
N ASN A 209 14.63 -40.73 2.67
CA ASN A 209 14.41 -41.84 1.74
C ASN A 209 13.23 -41.61 0.77
N LEU A 210 13.16 -40.40 0.20
CA LEU A 210 12.15 -39.97 -0.77
C LEU A 210 12.71 -39.99 -2.20
N ASP A 211 11.85 -40.30 -3.16
CA ASP A 211 12.16 -40.14 -4.58
C ASP A 211 12.04 -38.66 -4.97
N ALA A 212 13.18 -38.03 -5.28
CA ALA A 212 13.25 -36.63 -5.66
C ALA A 212 12.41 -36.29 -6.91
N ALA A 213 12.16 -37.26 -7.80
CA ALA A 213 11.33 -37.07 -8.99
C ALA A 213 9.83 -36.94 -8.67
N LYS A 214 9.39 -37.42 -7.51
CA LYS A 214 8.01 -37.30 -7.02
C LYS A 214 7.77 -36.00 -6.23
N ILE A 215 8.84 -35.31 -5.83
CA ILE A 215 8.74 -34.10 -5.01
C ILE A 215 8.21 -32.94 -5.85
N VAL A 216 7.10 -32.35 -5.39
CA VAL A 216 6.61 -31.03 -5.80
C VAL A 216 6.93 -30.05 -4.69
N ASN A 217 7.94 -29.23 -4.91
CA ASN A 217 8.43 -28.26 -3.95
C ASN A 217 7.77 -26.89 -4.16
N VAL A 218 7.17 -26.36 -3.09
CA VAL A 218 6.34 -25.16 -3.13
C VAL A 218 6.86 -24.14 -2.12
N ALA A 219 7.24 -22.96 -2.60
CA ALA A 219 7.58 -21.85 -1.73
C ALA A 219 6.35 -20.97 -1.45
N VAL A 220 6.00 -20.82 -0.16
CA VAL A 220 5.01 -19.84 0.31
C VAL A 220 5.74 -18.56 0.69
N THR A 221 5.48 -17.46 -0.01
CA THR A 221 6.33 -16.27 0.08
C THR A 221 5.58 -14.94 -0.03
N PRO A 222 6.03 -13.85 0.60
CA PRO A 222 5.41 -12.53 0.48
C PRO A 222 5.66 -11.84 -0.89
N CYS A 223 6.27 -12.52 -1.86
CA CYS A 223 6.89 -11.90 -3.03
C CYS A 223 6.47 -12.52 -4.36
N THR A 224 6.01 -11.68 -5.29
CA THR A 224 5.70 -12.13 -6.67
C THR A 224 6.95 -12.36 -7.50
N ALA A 225 8.05 -11.64 -7.25
CA ALA A 225 9.29 -11.78 -8.03
C ALA A 225 9.96 -13.14 -7.84
N LYS A 226 9.64 -13.86 -6.75
CA LYS A 226 10.09 -15.26 -6.55
C LYS A 226 9.54 -16.20 -7.62
N LYS A 227 8.34 -15.94 -8.17
CA LYS A 227 7.81 -16.67 -9.33
C LYS A 227 8.76 -16.56 -10.53
N PHE A 228 9.31 -15.38 -10.79
CA PHE A 228 10.32 -15.21 -11.83
C PHE A 228 11.64 -15.90 -11.47
N GLU A 229 12.12 -15.76 -10.22
CA GLU A 229 13.39 -16.35 -9.78
C GLU A 229 13.47 -17.85 -10.03
N ILE A 230 12.43 -18.60 -9.64
CA ILE A 230 12.43 -20.06 -9.79
C ILE A 230 12.41 -20.51 -11.25
N ARG A 231 12.11 -19.61 -12.19
CA ARG A 231 12.04 -19.83 -13.66
C ARG A 231 13.29 -19.43 -14.42
N ARG A 232 14.32 -18.95 -13.74
CA ARG A 232 15.60 -18.62 -14.38
C ARG A 232 16.29 -19.91 -14.84
N GLY A 233 16.83 -19.91 -16.06
CA GLY A 233 17.33 -21.12 -16.72
C GLY A 233 18.51 -21.78 -15.98
N GLU A 234 19.31 -20.99 -15.28
CA GLU A 234 20.41 -21.46 -14.42
C GLU A 234 19.94 -22.10 -13.09
N ARG A 235 18.63 -22.15 -12.82
CA ARG A 235 18.03 -22.75 -11.60
C ARG A 235 17.56 -24.18 -11.83
N ASN A 236 18.45 -25.00 -12.37
CA ASN A 236 18.22 -26.37 -12.79
C ASN A 236 19.20 -27.38 -12.15
N ILE A 237 19.85 -27.03 -11.02
CA ILE A 237 20.88 -27.91 -10.45
C ILE A 237 20.29 -29.22 -9.93
N SER A 238 19.00 -29.25 -9.58
CA SER A 238 18.28 -30.46 -9.20
C SER A 238 18.13 -31.42 -10.38
N ALA A 239 17.86 -30.92 -11.60
CA ALA A 239 17.88 -31.74 -12.81
C ALA A 239 19.24 -32.38 -13.02
N VAL A 240 20.32 -31.60 -12.92
CA VAL A 240 21.68 -32.09 -13.10
C VAL A 240 22.07 -33.09 -12.02
N SER A 241 21.71 -32.82 -10.76
CA SER A 241 22.10 -33.66 -9.62
C SER A 241 21.34 -34.98 -9.55
N ASN A 242 20.11 -35.02 -10.08
CA ASN A 242 19.27 -36.21 -10.10
C ASN A 242 19.20 -36.89 -11.47
N GLY A 243 19.81 -36.33 -12.52
CA GLY A 243 19.76 -36.89 -13.88
C GLY A 243 18.38 -36.84 -14.53
N ALA A 244 17.57 -35.82 -14.22
CA ALA A 244 16.19 -35.68 -14.69
C ALA A 244 15.98 -34.30 -15.34
N GLU A 245 15.99 -34.24 -16.69
CA GLU A 245 16.03 -32.98 -17.46
C GLU A 245 14.91 -31.98 -17.11
N ASP A 246 13.70 -32.47 -16.84
CA ASP A 246 12.53 -31.63 -16.55
C ASP A 246 12.43 -31.19 -15.08
N MET A 247 13.36 -31.62 -14.21
CA MET A 247 13.29 -31.32 -12.78
C MET A 247 13.75 -29.89 -12.48
N ARG A 248 12.93 -29.16 -11.72
CA ARG A 248 13.26 -27.82 -11.25
C ARG A 248 13.76 -27.85 -9.81
N ASP A 249 14.54 -26.84 -9.42
CA ASP A 249 14.93 -26.63 -8.02
C ASP A 249 13.71 -26.36 -7.12
N MET A 250 12.83 -25.49 -7.58
CA MET A 250 11.56 -25.12 -6.95
C MET A 250 10.49 -25.15 -8.02
N ASP A 251 9.38 -25.85 -7.77
CA ASP A 251 8.36 -26.12 -8.78
C ASP A 251 7.33 -25.01 -8.83
N HIS A 252 6.89 -24.56 -7.65
CA HIS A 252 5.85 -23.53 -7.52
C HIS A 252 6.19 -22.49 -6.47
N VAL A 253 5.65 -21.29 -6.68
CA VAL A 253 5.62 -20.22 -5.69
C VAL A 253 4.17 -19.77 -5.51
N ILE A 254 3.68 -19.78 -4.28
CA ILE A 254 2.38 -19.19 -3.93
C ILE A 254 2.60 -18.00 -2.99
N THR A 255 1.86 -16.92 -3.20
CA THR A 255 1.92 -15.74 -2.32
C THR A 255 1.17 -15.95 -1.01
N THR A 256 1.39 -15.07 -0.02
CA THR A 256 0.57 -15.03 1.21
C THR A 256 -0.92 -14.86 0.89
N ARG A 257 -1.27 -14.01 -0.09
CA ARG A 257 -2.68 -13.84 -0.52
C ARG A 257 -3.23 -15.06 -1.27
N GLU A 258 -2.41 -15.76 -2.06
CA GLU A 258 -2.82 -17.01 -2.70
C GLU A 258 -3.11 -18.10 -1.66
N LEU A 259 -2.26 -18.23 -0.63
CA LEU A 259 -2.52 -19.16 0.47
C LEU A 259 -3.82 -18.80 1.18
N ALA A 260 -4.02 -17.54 1.55
CA ALA A 260 -5.25 -17.10 2.21
C ALA A 260 -6.50 -17.34 1.34
N ARG A 261 -6.40 -17.10 0.02
CA ARG A 261 -7.48 -17.40 -0.93
C ARG A 261 -7.79 -18.89 -0.95
N TRP A 262 -6.78 -19.75 -1.07
CA TRP A 262 -6.98 -21.19 -1.09
C TRP A 262 -7.62 -21.68 0.21
N MET A 263 -7.14 -21.22 1.37
CA MET A 263 -7.74 -21.54 2.66
C MET A 263 -9.23 -21.15 2.72
N ARG A 264 -9.61 -19.96 2.26
CA ARG A 264 -11.02 -19.54 2.22
C ARG A 264 -11.86 -20.41 1.29
N GLU A 265 -11.31 -20.81 0.13
CA GLU A 265 -11.97 -21.72 -0.81
C GLU A 265 -12.23 -23.11 -0.20
N GLU A 266 -11.35 -23.58 0.70
CA GLU A 266 -11.52 -24.83 1.45
C GLU A 266 -12.28 -24.66 2.78
N GLY A 267 -12.76 -23.45 3.10
CA GLY A 267 -13.45 -23.16 4.37
C GLY A 267 -12.55 -23.26 5.62
N ILE A 268 -11.24 -23.07 5.47
CA ILE A 268 -10.26 -23.11 6.56
C ILE A 268 -10.04 -21.69 7.11
N ASP A 269 -10.29 -21.51 8.42
CA ASP A 269 -10.03 -20.28 9.16
C ASP A 269 -8.92 -20.52 10.19
N LEU A 270 -7.96 -19.59 10.29
CA LEU A 270 -6.86 -19.69 11.27
C LEU A 270 -7.37 -19.82 12.70
N LYS A 271 -8.47 -19.17 13.07
CA LYS A 271 -8.99 -19.19 14.45
C LYS A 271 -9.37 -20.60 14.92
N ASP A 272 -9.72 -21.48 13.99
CA ASP A 272 -10.21 -22.83 14.26
C ASP A 272 -9.07 -23.88 14.26
N LEU A 273 -7.85 -23.48 13.85
CA LEU A 273 -6.70 -24.37 13.76
C LEU A 273 -5.87 -24.37 15.05
N PRO A 274 -5.49 -25.55 15.57
CA PRO A 274 -4.47 -25.64 16.61
C PRO A 274 -3.11 -25.26 16.03
N ASP A 275 -2.18 -24.89 16.89
CA ASP A 275 -0.80 -24.65 16.47
C ASP A 275 -0.11 -25.99 16.14
N SER A 276 0.74 -25.97 15.12
CA SER A 276 1.44 -27.13 14.61
C SER A 276 2.91 -26.79 14.35
N SER A 277 3.82 -27.71 14.64
CA SER A 277 5.26 -27.52 14.41
C SER A 277 5.67 -27.91 13.00
N TYR A 278 6.71 -27.26 12.45
CA TYR A 278 7.38 -27.71 11.22
C TYR A 278 7.89 -29.15 11.34
N ASP A 279 8.12 -29.79 10.20
CA ASP A 279 8.75 -31.11 10.15
C ASP A 279 10.23 -31.05 10.54
N SER A 280 10.74 -32.18 11.04
CA SER A 280 12.15 -32.30 11.43
C SER A 280 13.06 -32.22 10.20
N LEU A 281 14.26 -31.67 10.39
CA LEU A 281 15.24 -31.36 9.34
C LEU A 281 14.75 -30.23 8.41
N MET A 282 15.41 -29.07 8.46
CA MET A 282 15.02 -27.84 7.75
C MET A 282 13.73 -27.16 8.24
N GLY A 283 13.23 -27.55 9.42
CA GLY A 283 12.14 -26.86 10.12
C GLY A 283 12.63 -25.83 11.14
N ALA A 284 13.76 -26.09 11.80
CA ALA A 284 14.33 -25.20 12.80
C ALA A 284 15.22 -24.12 12.15
N ALA A 285 15.10 -22.89 12.65
CA ALA A 285 15.90 -21.76 12.21
C ALA A 285 16.44 -20.94 13.39
N SER A 286 17.47 -20.15 13.13
CA SER A 286 17.97 -19.16 14.08
C SER A 286 17.16 -17.86 14.01
N GLY A 287 17.26 -17.05 15.06
CA GLY A 287 16.72 -15.68 15.07
C GLY A 287 17.30 -14.79 13.95
N ALA A 288 18.54 -15.04 13.52
CA ALA A 288 19.13 -14.37 12.35
C ALA A 288 18.37 -14.73 11.06
N GLY A 289 17.95 -15.99 10.89
CA GLY A 289 17.09 -16.41 9.78
C GLY A 289 15.68 -15.81 9.85
N VAL A 290 15.13 -15.58 11.04
CA VAL A 290 13.79 -14.98 11.23
C VAL A 290 13.73 -13.52 10.75
N ILE A 291 14.77 -12.73 11.06
CA ILE A 291 14.78 -11.28 10.75
C ILE A 291 15.01 -10.97 9.26
N PHE A 292 15.32 -11.96 8.41
CA PHE A 292 15.49 -11.79 6.96
C PHE A 292 14.33 -11.08 6.27
N GLY A 293 13.12 -11.20 6.83
CA GLY A 293 11.93 -10.56 6.29
C GLY A 293 11.98 -9.02 6.34
N ASN A 294 12.81 -8.46 7.21
CA ASN A 294 12.93 -7.04 7.48
C ASN A 294 14.05 -6.41 6.64
N THR A 295 13.86 -5.16 6.23
CA THR A 295 14.98 -4.37 5.73
C THR A 295 16.03 -4.14 6.82
N GLY A 296 17.28 -4.51 6.54
CA GLY A 296 18.39 -4.54 7.48
C GLY A 296 18.57 -5.87 8.20
N GLY A 297 17.62 -6.80 8.07
CA GLY A 297 17.70 -8.10 8.73
C GLY A 297 18.77 -9.01 8.11
N VAL A 298 18.97 -8.96 6.79
CA VAL A 298 20.02 -9.72 6.10
C VAL A 298 21.39 -9.17 6.48
N MET A 299 21.52 -7.83 6.47
CA MET A 299 22.71 -7.11 6.92
C MET A 299 23.09 -7.51 8.35
N GLU A 300 22.14 -7.46 9.28
CA GLU A 300 22.37 -7.79 10.68
C GLU A 300 22.74 -9.27 10.84
N ALA A 301 22.05 -10.18 10.17
CA ALA A 301 22.33 -11.61 10.21
C ALA A 301 23.74 -11.94 9.65
N ALA A 302 24.13 -11.32 8.54
CA ALA A 302 25.46 -11.48 7.95
C ALA A 302 26.54 -10.90 8.87
N ALA A 303 26.31 -9.73 9.46
CA ALA A 303 27.23 -9.11 10.39
C ALA A 303 27.46 -9.98 11.64
N ARG A 304 26.41 -10.62 12.17
CA ARG A 304 26.52 -11.56 13.30
C ARG A 304 27.45 -12.73 12.98
N THR A 305 27.27 -13.36 11.82
CA THR A 305 28.08 -14.52 11.41
C THR A 305 29.49 -14.12 10.97
N ALA A 306 29.64 -12.99 10.25
CA ALA A 306 30.94 -12.46 9.86
C ALA A 306 31.83 -12.18 11.09
N TYR A 307 31.24 -11.70 12.19
CA TYR A 307 31.95 -11.53 13.44
C TYR A 307 32.56 -12.84 13.94
N TYR A 308 31.77 -13.92 13.97
CA TYR A 308 32.26 -15.24 14.35
C TYR A 308 33.33 -15.77 13.40
N LEU A 309 33.14 -15.63 12.09
CA LEU A 309 34.11 -16.10 11.10
C LEU A 309 35.47 -15.39 11.18
N ILE A 310 35.49 -14.13 11.62
CA ILE A 310 36.72 -13.34 11.79
C ILE A 310 37.38 -13.60 13.15
N THR A 311 36.59 -13.72 14.22
CA THR A 311 37.10 -13.71 15.61
C THR A 311 37.17 -15.08 16.26
N GLY A 312 36.37 -16.05 15.80
CA GLY A 312 36.15 -17.33 16.47
C GLY A 312 35.18 -17.27 17.65
N GLU A 313 34.62 -16.09 17.97
CA GLU A 313 33.69 -15.87 19.07
C GLU A 313 32.39 -15.22 18.57
N ASN A 314 31.28 -15.45 19.28
CA ASN A 314 30.03 -14.74 18.96
C ASN A 314 30.18 -13.25 19.30
N PRO A 315 29.52 -12.35 18.55
CA PRO A 315 29.56 -10.94 18.85
C PRO A 315 28.92 -10.64 20.21
N PRO A 316 29.30 -9.54 20.87
CA PRO A 316 28.69 -9.10 22.12
C PRO A 316 27.16 -8.92 21.99
N GLU A 317 26.44 -8.99 23.12
CA GLU A 317 24.97 -9.03 23.12
C GLU A 317 24.31 -7.79 22.52
N ASP A 318 24.91 -6.61 22.68
CA ASP A 318 24.45 -5.36 22.06
C ASP A 318 24.55 -5.38 20.52
N TYR A 319 25.47 -6.18 19.96
CA TYR A 319 25.59 -6.40 18.51
C TYR A 319 24.39 -7.17 17.92
N LEU A 320 23.61 -7.88 18.74
CA LEU A 320 22.34 -8.51 18.34
C LEU A 320 21.21 -7.49 18.18
N LYS A 321 21.49 -6.20 18.43
CA LYS A 321 20.63 -5.05 18.16
C LYS A 321 21.42 -4.01 17.41
N LEU A 322 21.74 -4.30 16.15
CA LEU A 322 22.48 -3.37 15.30
C LEU A 322 21.56 -2.22 14.84
N GLU A 323 21.16 -1.35 15.78
CA GLU A 323 20.19 -0.27 15.57
C GLU A 323 20.44 0.60 14.32
N PRO A 324 21.69 0.94 13.94
CA PRO A 324 21.94 1.74 12.73
C PRO A 324 21.45 1.09 11.42
N VAL A 325 21.29 -0.24 11.37
CA VAL A 325 20.79 -0.95 10.19
C VAL A 325 19.28 -1.24 10.27
N ARG A 326 18.62 -0.92 11.39
CA ARG A 326 17.18 -1.11 11.61
C ARG A 326 16.37 0.14 11.24
N GLY A 327 15.04 0.03 11.19
CA GLY A 327 14.13 1.15 10.88
C GLY A 327 13.62 1.23 9.43
N MET A 328 13.04 2.37 9.07
CA MET A 328 12.30 2.56 7.81
C MET A 328 12.88 3.63 6.87
N ALA A 329 13.99 4.28 7.22
CA ALA A 329 14.66 5.21 6.31
C ALA A 329 15.15 4.48 5.05
N GLY A 330 14.92 5.08 3.87
CA GLY A 330 15.15 4.46 2.55
C GLY A 330 16.61 4.05 2.29
N ILE A 331 17.55 4.84 2.81
CA ILE A 331 18.98 4.54 2.84
C ILE A 331 19.44 4.71 4.28
N ARG A 332 20.04 3.66 4.84
CA ARG A 332 20.72 3.68 6.14
C ARG A 332 22.16 3.29 5.96
N LYS A 333 23.02 3.92 6.75
CA LYS A 333 24.47 3.73 6.70
C LYS A 333 24.96 3.46 8.11
N ALA A 334 25.87 2.51 8.23
CA ALA A 334 26.47 2.15 9.50
C ALA A 334 27.96 1.90 9.31
N GLU A 335 28.72 2.12 10.37
CA GLU A 335 30.11 1.65 10.45
C GLU A 335 30.20 0.75 11.67
N VAL A 336 30.68 -0.47 11.46
CA VAL A 336 30.87 -1.46 12.54
C VAL A 336 32.32 -1.91 12.54
N ALA A 337 32.90 -2.10 13.71
CA ALA A 337 34.24 -2.66 13.83
C ALA A 337 34.14 -4.14 14.24
N ILE A 338 34.70 -5.04 13.42
CA ILE A 338 34.83 -6.46 13.75
C ILE A 338 36.31 -6.76 13.99
N ALA A 339 36.69 -7.05 15.24
CA ALA A 339 38.09 -7.23 15.66
C ALA A 339 39.05 -6.15 15.15
N GLY A 340 38.62 -4.89 15.17
CA GLY A 340 39.42 -3.74 14.72
C GLY A 340 39.42 -3.51 13.20
N VAL A 341 38.72 -4.33 12.40
CA VAL A 341 38.47 -4.08 10.98
C VAL A 341 37.19 -3.24 10.85
N PRO A 342 37.28 -1.97 10.42
CA PRO A 342 36.09 -1.15 10.17
C PRO A 342 35.40 -1.64 8.90
N LEU A 343 34.12 -1.93 9.00
CA LEU A 343 33.24 -2.26 7.89
C LEU A 343 32.19 -1.17 7.72
N LYS A 344 32.12 -0.61 6.52
CA LYS A 344 31.11 0.36 6.11
C LYS A 344 29.95 -0.38 5.46
N LEU A 345 28.80 -0.29 6.12
CA LEU A 345 27.59 -0.96 5.75
C LEU A 345 26.58 0.03 5.19
N ALA A 346 25.78 -0.41 4.22
CA ALA A 346 24.56 0.31 3.82
C ALA A 346 23.37 -0.63 3.70
N VAL A 347 22.21 -0.17 4.11
CA VAL A 347 20.94 -0.88 3.96
C VAL A 347 19.98 0.01 3.19
N ILE A 348 19.49 -0.52 2.09
CA ILE A 348 18.67 0.20 1.14
C ILE A 348 17.39 -0.57 0.91
N HIS A 349 16.26 0.13 0.98
CA HIS A 349 14.99 -0.39 0.47
C HIS A 349 14.36 0.60 -0.50
N GLY A 350 13.70 0.07 -1.52
CA GLY A 350 13.23 0.84 -2.68
C GLY A 350 14.32 0.92 -3.75
N LEU A 351 13.97 0.55 -5.00
CA LEU A 351 14.94 0.55 -6.10
C LEU A 351 15.30 1.96 -6.57
N GLU A 352 14.44 2.96 -6.33
CA GLU A 352 14.84 4.35 -6.55
C GLU A 352 15.97 4.79 -5.61
N ASN A 353 15.90 4.39 -4.34
CA ASN A 353 16.99 4.63 -3.40
C ASN A 353 18.26 3.87 -3.80
N ALA A 354 18.13 2.63 -4.30
CA ALA A 354 19.26 1.86 -4.81
C ALA A 354 19.91 2.54 -6.02
N ARG A 355 19.11 3.02 -6.97
CA ARG A 355 19.56 3.77 -8.14
C ARG A 355 20.40 4.99 -7.74
N GLN A 356 19.84 5.85 -6.90
CA GLN A 356 20.54 7.05 -6.39
C GLN A 356 21.84 6.68 -5.66
N PHE A 357 21.81 5.61 -4.86
CA PHE A 357 22.99 5.14 -4.14
C PHE A 357 24.10 4.66 -5.09
N ILE A 358 23.75 3.87 -6.12
CA ILE A 358 24.71 3.37 -7.10
C ILE A 358 25.30 4.53 -7.92
N ASP A 359 24.45 5.46 -8.36
CA ASP A 359 24.88 6.65 -9.12
C ASP A 359 25.88 7.49 -8.30
N CYS A 360 25.63 7.71 -7.01
CA CYS A 360 26.55 8.39 -6.10
C CYS A 360 27.86 7.60 -5.86
N MET A 361 27.78 6.28 -5.77
CA MET A 361 28.95 5.42 -5.54
C MET A 361 29.90 5.43 -6.73
N THR A 362 29.36 5.34 -7.95
CA THR A 362 30.15 5.39 -9.20
C THR A 362 30.84 6.73 -9.41
N GLY A 363 30.30 7.82 -8.85
CA GLY A 363 30.93 9.14 -8.81
C GLY A 363 32.19 9.24 -7.93
N GLY A 364 32.50 8.20 -7.14
CA GLY A 364 33.70 8.15 -6.28
C GLY A 364 33.57 8.88 -4.94
N GLU A 365 32.36 9.26 -4.53
CA GLU A 365 32.14 10.08 -3.34
C GLU A 365 32.25 9.28 -2.02
N GLN A 366 31.96 7.98 -2.03
CA GLN A 366 31.88 7.14 -0.81
C GLN A 366 32.29 5.68 -1.08
N THR A 367 32.99 5.05 -0.13
CA THR A 367 33.34 3.63 -0.17
C THR A 367 32.51 2.82 0.82
N TYR A 368 32.09 1.61 0.43
CA TYR A 368 31.33 0.67 1.25
C TYR A 368 31.91 -0.74 1.09
N ASP A 369 31.70 -1.58 2.10
CA ASP A 369 32.17 -2.97 2.11
C ASP A 369 31.01 -3.94 1.87
N PHE A 370 29.85 -3.68 2.47
CA PHE A 370 28.67 -4.54 2.32
C PHE A 370 27.39 -3.73 2.23
N VAL A 371 26.53 -4.07 1.26
CA VAL A 371 25.31 -3.32 0.95
C VAL A 371 24.12 -4.26 0.78
N GLU A 372 23.13 -4.13 1.66
CA GLU A 372 21.84 -4.81 1.53
C GLU A 372 20.90 -3.99 0.64
N ILE A 373 20.27 -4.63 -0.35
CA ILE A 373 19.25 -3.99 -1.20
C ILE A 373 17.98 -4.83 -1.26
N MET A 374 16.89 -4.21 -0.82
CA MET A 374 15.53 -4.74 -0.92
C MET A 374 14.70 -3.87 -1.85
N THR A 375 13.92 -4.45 -2.76
CA THR A 375 13.07 -3.65 -3.66
C THR A 375 11.87 -3.05 -2.94
N CYS A 376 11.31 -3.75 -1.97
CA CYS A 376 10.02 -3.40 -1.36
C CYS A 376 10.24 -2.55 -0.10
N PRO A 377 9.45 -1.48 0.13
CA PRO A 377 9.56 -0.69 1.35
C PRO A 377 9.41 -1.54 2.61
N GLY A 378 10.34 -1.39 3.55
CA GLY A 378 10.41 -2.19 4.78
C GLY A 378 10.95 -3.62 4.61
N GLY A 379 11.30 -4.04 3.39
CA GLY A 379 11.79 -5.39 3.10
C GLY A 379 10.68 -6.33 2.61
N CYS A 380 10.89 -7.65 2.74
CA CYS A 380 9.92 -8.66 2.30
C CYS A 380 8.57 -8.56 3.02
N ILE A 381 8.52 -7.99 4.22
CA ILE A 381 7.26 -7.70 4.93
C ILE A 381 6.30 -6.79 4.16
N GLY A 382 6.80 -5.97 3.23
CA GLY A 382 6.03 -5.11 2.33
C GLY A 382 5.95 -5.65 0.90
N GLY A 383 6.26 -6.94 0.72
CA GLY A 383 6.37 -7.58 -0.59
C GLY A 383 5.07 -7.58 -1.40
N GLY A 384 5.20 -7.65 -2.72
CA GLY A 384 4.09 -7.61 -3.68
C GLY A 384 3.02 -8.70 -3.53
N GLY A 385 3.26 -9.74 -2.72
CA GLY A 385 2.34 -10.86 -2.45
C GLY A 385 1.72 -10.85 -1.05
N GLN A 386 1.97 -9.80 -0.24
CA GLN A 386 1.43 -9.67 1.11
C GLN A 386 -0.04 -9.21 1.14
N PRO A 387 -0.76 -9.43 2.25
CA PRO A 387 -2.16 -8.98 2.38
C PRO A 387 -2.40 -7.51 2.05
N LYS A 388 -3.59 -7.24 1.52
CA LYS A 388 -4.08 -5.90 1.14
C LYS A 388 -5.16 -5.40 2.11
N THR A 389 -4.89 -5.51 3.41
CA THR A 389 -5.79 -5.01 4.47
C THR A 389 -5.91 -3.49 4.49
N GLU A 390 -4.86 -2.80 4.05
CA GLU A 390 -4.85 -1.37 3.77
C GLU A 390 -4.23 -1.12 2.39
N VAL A 391 -4.87 -0.30 1.54
CA VAL A 391 -4.39 0.00 0.17
C VAL A 391 -4.25 1.51 -0.04
N PRO A 392 -3.03 2.04 -0.21
CA PRO A 392 -1.75 1.33 -0.10
C PRO A 392 -1.42 0.91 1.33
N MET A 393 -0.60 -0.13 1.48
CA MET A 393 -0.12 -0.57 2.79
C MET A 393 0.65 0.57 3.48
N THR A 394 0.28 0.86 4.73
CA THR A 394 0.88 1.93 5.53
C THR A 394 2.18 1.48 6.20
N ASP A 395 3.01 2.46 6.59
CA ASP A 395 4.22 2.18 7.36
C ASP A 395 3.92 1.65 8.77
N ALA A 396 2.73 1.93 9.31
CA ALA A 396 2.28 1.33 10.57
C ALA A 396 2.16 -0.20 10.45
N VAL A 397 1.54 -0.69 9.37
CA VAL A 397 1.46 -2.13 9.07
C VAL A 397 2.85 -2.73 8.88
N ARG A 398 3.72 -2.06 8.12
CA ARG A 398 5.11 -2.50 7.91
C ARG A 398 5.86 -2.60 9.24
N GLN A 399 5.78 -1.56 10.07
CA GLN A 399 6.46 -1.50 11.36
C GLN A 399 5.95 -2.57 12.33
N ALA A 400 4.64 -2.84 12.35
CA ALA A 400 4.07 -3.91 13.16
C ALA A 400 4.64 -5.28 12.77
N ARG A 401 4.69 -5.58 11.47
CA ARG A 401 5.31 -6.82 10.95
C ARG A 401 6.81 -6.91 11.25
N ILE A 402 7.54 -5.79 11.13
CA ILE A 402 8.97 -5.72 11.45
C ILE A 402 9.21 -6.03 12.92
N THR A 403 8.44 -5.38 13.79
CA THR A 403 8.54 -5.51 15.26
C THR A 403 8.32 -6.97 15.66
N ALA A 404 7.29 -7.63 15.12
CA ALA A 404 7.00 -9.03 15.42
C ALA A 404 8.16 -9.99 15.08
N LEU A 405 8.87 -9.76 13.96
CA LEU A 405 10.04 -10.58 13.60
C LEU A 405 11.24 -10.32 14.51
N TYR A 406 11.48 -9.07 14.91
CA TYR A 406 12.55 -8.75 15.88
C TYR A 406 12.23 -9.24 17.30
N ASP A 407 10.98 -9.16 17.73
CA ASP A 407 10.53 -9.71 19.02
C ASP A 407 10.71 -11.22 19.05
N LYS A 408 10.40 -11.91 17.93
CA LYS A 408 10.66 -13.33 17.78
C LYS A 408 12.15 -13.64 17.91
N ASP A 409 13.04 -12.96 17.17
CA ASP A 409 14.50 -13.13 17.30
C ASP A 409 14.97 -12.90 18.74
N ALA A 410 14.49 -11.84 19.41
CA ALA A 410 14.85 -11.53 20.79
C ALA A 410 14.40 -12.61 21.79
N SER A 411 13.30 -13.31 21.51
CA SER A 411 12.79 -14.41 22.35
C SER A 411 13.53 -15.74 22.17
N MET A 412 14.34 -15.88 21.13
CA MET A 412 15.00 -17.14 20.78
C MET A 412 16.34 -17.30 21.47
N THR A 413 16.66 -18.54 21.87
CA THR A 413 18.00 -18.88 22.36
C THR A 413 18.99 -19.02 21.20
N LEU A 414 18.56 -19.66 20.10
CA LEU A 414 19.36 -19.80 18.88
C LEU A 414 19.20 -18.54 18.02
N ARG A 415 20.20 -17.65 18.01
CA ARG A 415 20.13 -16.34 17.32
C ARG A 415 21.19 -16.13 16.23
N TYR A 416 22.02 -17.14 15.99
CA TYR A 416 23.12 -17.10 15.05
C TYR A 416 22.97 -18.21 14.01
N SER A 417 23.14 -17.88 12.73
CA SER A 417 22.99 -18.84 11.64
C SER A 417 24.02 -19.97 11.72
N HIS A 418 25.27 -19.64 12.09
CA HIS A 418 26.36 -20.62 12.26
C HIS A 418 26.19 -21.53 13.47
N GLU A 419 25.22 -21.28 14.34
CA GLU A 419 24.91 -22.13 15.48
C GLU A 419 23.76 -23.10 15.23
N ASN A 420 23.01 -22.91 14.14
CA ASN A 420 21.86 -23.75 13.82
C ASN A 420 22.32 -25.23 13.66
N PRO A 421 21.81 -26.17 14.47
CA PRO A 421 22.23 -27.57 14.43
C PRO A 421 22.03 -28.23 13.07
N ASP A 422 20.91 -27.96 12.40
CA ASP A 422 20.64 -28.54 11.08
C ASP A 422 21.61 -27.97 10.02
N ILE A 423 22.02 -26.70 10.18
CA ILE A 423 23.01 -26.07 9.31
C ILE A 423 24.39 -26.70 9.50
N LYS A 424 24.84 -26.85 10.75
CA LYS A 424 26.09 -27.55 11.05
C LYS A 424 26.09 -28.95 10.45
N LYS A 425 25.00 -29.69 10.66
CA LYS A 425 24.84 -31.05 10.15
C LYS A 425 24.90 -31.12 8.62
N VAL A 426 24.18 -30.25 7.88
CA VAL A 426 24.21 -30.30 6.41
C VAL A 426 25.58 -29.90 5.84
N TYR A 427 26.31 -29.00 6.50
CA TYR A 427 27.70 -28.74 6.13
C TYR A 427 28.60 -29.93 6.45
N GLU A 428 28.53 -30.53 7.63
CA GLU A 428 29.36 -31.69 7.99
C GLU A 428 29.14 -32.89 7.06
N GLU A 429 27.89 -33.15 6.69
CA GLU A 429 27.52 -34.36 5.93
C GLU A 429 27.53 -34.18 4.40
N TYR A 430 27.32 -32.96 3.90
CA TYR A 430 27.03 -32.74 2.49
C TYR A 430 27.81 -31.59 1.87
N TYR A 431 27.72 -30.38 2.42
CA TYR A 431 28.37 -29.21 1.83
C TYR A 431 29.84 -29.03 2.21
N ILE A 432 30.35 -29.80 3.16
CA ILE A 432 31.70 -29.79 3.74
C ILE A 432 32.02 -28.52 4.54
N LYS A 433 31.94 -27.36 3.88
CA LYS A 433 32.13 -26.03 4.46
C LYS A 433 31.54 -24.97 3.51
N PRO A 434 31.28 -23.75 3.99
CA PRO A 434 30.95 -22.63 3.10
C PRO A 434 32.03 -22.43 2.03
N LEU A 435 31.62 -22.05 0.82
CA LEU A 435 32.46 -21.84 -0.35
C LEU A 435 33.28 -23.08 -0.78
N SER A 436 32.88 -24.28 -0.37
CA SER A 436 33.45 -25.51 -0.94
C SER A 436 32.97 -25.71 -2.38
N ALA A 437 33.66 -26.53 -3.17
CA ALA A 437 33.25 -26.80 -4.55
C ALA A 437 31.82 -27.37 -4.67
N VAL A 438 31.37 -28.16 -3.69
CA VAL A 438 30.00 -28.69 -3.67
C VAL A 438 28.99 -27.61 -3.25
N ALA A 439 29.34 -26.77 -2.27
CA ALA A 439 28.52 -25.63 -1.86
C ALA A 439 28.38 -24.63 -3.02
N GLU A 440 29.49 -24.24 -3.67
CA GLU A 440 29.48 -23.36 -4.84
C GLU A 440 28.60 -23.90 -5.96
N LYS A 441 28.70 -25.20 -6.27
CA LYS A 441 27.89 -25.82 -7.33
C LYS A 441 26.38 -25.78 -7.04
N LEU A 442 25.96 -26.03 -5.80
CA LEU A 442 24.53 -26.14 -5.46
C LEU A 442 23.91 -24.83 -4.95
N LEU A 443 24.68 -24.05 -4.20
CA LEU A 443 24.21 -22.91 -3.42
C LEU A 443 24.61 -21.56 -4.03
N HIS A 444 25.45 -21.52 -5.06
CA HIS A 444 25.83 -20.28 -5.73
C HIS A 444 25.31 -20.19 -7.16
N THR A 445 25.25 -18.98 -7.68
CA THR A 445 24.78 -18.63 -9.02
C THR A 445 25.67 -17.58 -9.64
N GLN A 446 25.45 -17.33 -10.93
CA GLN A 446 25.99 -16.18 -11.64
C GLN A 446 24.83 -15.34 -12.17
N TYR A 447 25.12 -14.09 -12.53
CA TYR A 447 24.17 -13.13 -13.07
C TYR A 447 24.62 -12.73 -14.47
N HIS A 448 23.68 -12.30 -15.31
CA HIS A 448 23.96 -11.97 -16.70
C HIS A 448 23.50 -10.57 -17.06
N ASP A 449 24.24 -9.92 -17.96
CA ASP A 449 23.88 -8.62 -18.50
C ASP A 449 22.58 -8.71 -19.30
N ARG A 450 21.60 -7.90 -18.92
CA ARG A 450 20.29 -7.74 -19.56
C ARG A 450 20.07 -6.32 -20.09
N SER A 451 21.10 -5.49 -20.19
CA SER A 451 20.99 -4.12 -20.71
C SER A 451 20.47 -4.06 -22.14
N ALA A 452 20.69 -5.12 -22.92
CA ALA A 452 20.12 -5.28 -24.25
C ALA A 452 18.57 -5.27 -24.26
N ASP A 453 17.92 -5.64 -23.15
CA ASP A 453 16.45 -5.59 -23.01
C ASP A 453 15.92 -4.16 -23.14
N LEU A 454 16.75 -3.13 -22.85
CA LEU A 454 16.40 -1.71 -22.94
C LEU A 454 16.37 -1.18 -24.40
N GLY A 455 16.81 -2.00 -25.35
CA GLY A 455 16.86 -1.66 -26.76
C GLY A 455 17.90 -0.58 -27.09
N THR A 456 17.79 0.02 -28.28
CA THR A 456 18.83 0.89 -28.86
C THR A 456 19.07 2.19 -28.09
N ALA A 457 18.11 2.60 -27.27
CA ALA A 457 18.20 3.82 -26.48
C ALA A 457 18.89 3.62 -25.12
N GLY A 458 19.05 2.38 -24.66
CA GLY A 458 19.56 2.06 -23.33
C GLY A 458 18.68 2.61 -22.20
N MET A 459 19.26 2.71 -21.01
CA MET A 459 18.61 3.30 -19.84
C MET A 459 18.37 4.80 -20.07
N LYS A 460 17.12 5.24 -19.88
CA LYS A 460 16.72 6.65 -20.01
C LYS A 460 15.84 7.05 -18.86
N GLU A 461 16.33 7.96 -18.01
CA GLU A 461 15.50 8.58 -16.98
C GLU A 461 14.54 9.58 -17.62
N LYS A 462 13.24 9.28 -17.53
CA LYS A 462 12.15 10.17 -17.94
C LYS A 462 11.67 11.00 -16.74
N PRO A 463 11.12 12.20 -16.97
CA PRO A 463 10.40 12.93 -15.94
C PRO A 463 9.30 12.07 -15.32
N LEU A 464 9.01 12.30 -14.03
CA LEU A 464 7.91 11.64 -13.36
C LEU A 464 6.59 12.00 -14.04
N THR A 465 5.73 11.00 -14.18
CA THR A 465 4.38 11.25 -14.66
C THR A 465 3.63 12.06 -13.60
N PRO A 466 3.04 13.22 -13.96
CA PRO A 466 2.24 14.00 -13.02
C PRO A 466 1.12 13.13 -12.49
N SER A 467 0.90 13.19 -11.18
CA SER A 467 -0.25 12.53 -10.63
C SER A 467 -1.55 13.23 -11.07
N PRO A 468 -2.63 12.49 -11.40
CA PRO A 468 -3.96 13.08 -11.57
C PRO A 468 -4.44 13.89 -10.35
N TRP A 469 -3.88 13.62 -9.16
CA TRP A 469 -4.14 14.35 -7.92
C TRP A 469 -3.19 15.54 -7.68
N GLU A 470 -2.04 15.61 -8.36
CA GLU A 470 -1.07 16.71 -8.24
C GLU A 470 -1.44 17.89 -9.17
N THR A 471 -1.97 17.62 -10.37
CA THR A 471 -2.31 18.67 -11.35
C THR A 471 -3.60 19.44 -11.04
N ALA A 472 -4.43 18.97 -10.13
CA ALA A 472 -5.63 19.69 -9.68
C ALA A 472 -5.31 20.98 -8.90
N GLY A 473 -4.07 21.15 -8.41
CA GLY A 473 -3.62 22.36 -7.70
C GLY A 473 -2.93 23.41 -8.57
N GLU A 474 -2.50 23.08 -9.80
CA GLU A 474 -1.65 23.96 -10.61
C GLU A 474 -2.30 24.47 -11.91
N ALA A 475 -3.48 23.98 -12.27
CA ALA A 475 -4.23 24.46 -13.45
C ALA A 475 -4.90 25.84 -13.27
N GLY A 476 -4.76 26.48 -12.11
CA GLY A 476 -5.26 27.84 -11.83
C GLY A 476 -4.26 28.97 -12.10
N GLN A 477 -3.02 28.66 -12.53
CA GLN A 477 -1.98 29.68 -12.75
C GLN A 477 -1.17 29.38 -14.01
N ARG A 478 -1.82 29.51 -15.18
CA ARG A 478 -1.14 29.76 -16.47
C ARG A 478 -2.17 29.94 -17.59
N GLN A 479 -2.95 31.01 -17.54
CA GLN A 479 -3.63 31.57 -18.71
C GLN A 479 -4.19 32.98 -18.47
N GLU A 480 -3.39 33.89 -17.92
CA GLU A 480 -3.66 35.34 -17.99
C GLU A 480 -2.36 36.09 -18.25
N GLN A 481 -1.91 36.05 -19.49
CA GLN A 481 -1.03 37.05 -20.09
C GLN A 481 -1.00 36.75 -21.59
N ASP A 482 -1.94 37.38 -22.30
CA ASP A 482 -1.79 37.92 -23.65
C ASP A 482 -3.17 38.01 -24.30
N ASN A 483 -3.74 39.22 -24.27
CA ASN A 483 -4.35 39.92 -25.41
C ASN A 483 -5.22 41.08 -24.91
N LEU A 484 -4.58 42.24 -24.75
CA LEU A 484 -5.23 43.54 -24.79
C LEU A 484 -5.09 44.06 -26.23
N SER A 485 -6.19 44.09 -26.98
CA SER A 485 -6.39 45.07 -28.06
C SER A 485 -7.86 45.10 -28.49
N ASP A 486 -8.42 46.32 -28.41
CA ASP A 486 -9.55 46.90 -29.16
C ASP A 486 -10.51 45.97 -29.92
N ASP A 487 -11.82 46.11 -29.69
CA ASP A 487 -12.64 46.95 -30.56
C ASP A 487 -14.05 47.19 -29.97
N THR A 488 -14.51 48.43 -30.10
CA THR A 488 -15.86 48.90 -29.79
C THR A 488 -16.79 48.68 -30.98
N THR A 489 -18.00 48.14 -30.79
CA THR A 489 -19.30 48.79 -31.17
C THR A 489 -20.52 47.85 -31.14
N ASN A 490 -21.51 48.25 -30.31
CA ASN A 490 -22.92 48.51 -30.63
C ASN A 490 -23.83 47.40 -31.23
N LYS A 491 -24.84 46.93 -30.48
CA LYS A 491 -26.27 47.22 -30.74
C LYS A 491 -27.26 46.54 -29.76
N LYS A 492 -28.23 47.37 -29.35
CA LYS A 492 -29.57 47.17 -28.74
C LYS A 492 -30.34 45.94 -29.32
N GLU A 493 -31.35 45.33 -28.67
CA GLU A 493 -32.57 45.93 -28.11
C GLU A 493 -33.53 44.87 -27.45
N LYS A 494 -34.41 45.34 -26.54
CA LYS A 494 -35.74 44.81 -26.08
C LYS A 494 -35.86 44.00 -24.78
N GLU A 495 -36.03 44.75 -23.68
CA GLU A 495 -36.80 44.36 -22.49
C GLU A 495 -38.30 44.65 -22.69
N LYS A 496 -39.16 43.83 -22.06
CA LYS A 496 -40.56 44.18 -21.74
C LYS A 496 -40.70 44.17 -20.22
N GLU A 497 -41.17 45.31 -19.70
CA GLU A 497 -41.40 45.62 -18.29
C GLU A 497 -42.45 44.71 -17.62
N ASN A 498 -42.20 44.38 -16.35
CA ASN A 498 -43.24 44.03 -15.39
C ASN A 498 -42.96 44.88 -14.13
N LYS A 499 -43.85 45.84 -13.82
CA LYS A 499 -43.68 46.80 -12.72
C LYS A 499 -44.21 46.19 -11.41
N THR A 500 -43.34 45.94 -10.44
CA THR A 500 -43.71 45.51 -9.08
C THR A 500 -44.06 46.73 -8.22
N MET A 501 -45.23 46.71 -7.57
CA MET A 501 -45.69 47.78 -6.67
C MET A 501 -45.04 47.67 -5.28
N ALA A 502 -44.82 48.80 -4.59
CA ALA A 502 -44.15 48.84 -3.29
C ALA A 502 -45.01 48.28 -2.14
N LYS A 503 -44.37 47.75 -1.09
CA LYS A 503 -45.03 47.28 0.13
C LYS A 503 -44.56 48.08 1.35
N PHE A 504 -45.48 48.38 2.27
CA PHE A 504 -45.24 49.15 3.48
C PHE A 504 -45.75 48.40 4.71
N LYS A 505 -44.95 48.30 5.78
CA LYS A 505 -45.31 47.61 7.03
C LYS A 505 -45.49 48.61 8.16
N CYS A 506 -46.60 48.52 8.88
CA CYS A 506 -46.83 49.27 10.11
C CYS A 506 -45.88 48.78 11.22
N THR A 507 -45.07 49.67 11.79
CA THR A 507 -44.09 49.32 12.84
C THR A 507 -44.74 48.99 14.19
N VAL A 508 -46.03 49.32 14.35
CA VAL A 508 -46.75 49.12 15.63
C VAL A 508 -47.49 47.78 15.68
N CYS A 509 -48.17 47.39 14.60
CA CYS A 509 -48.99 46.17 14.57
C CYS A 509 -48.60 45.16 13.49
N GLY A 510 -47.66 45.50 12.61
CA GLY A 510 -47.19 44.61 11.55
C GLY A 510 -48.08 44.52 10.30
N TYR A 511 -49.18 45.28 10.22
CA TYR A 511 -50.04 45.31 9.01
C TYR A 511 -49.23 45.73 7.76
N ILE A 512 -49.40 44.98 6.66
CA ILE A 512 -48.72 45.23 5.38
C ILE A 512 -49.72 45.81 4.37
N HIS A 513 -49.35 46.94 3.76
CA HIS A 513 -50.08 47.58 2.69
C HIS A 513 -49.29 47.49 1.38
N GLU A 514 -49.95 47.15 0.28
CA GLU A 514 -49.35 47.12 -1.07
C GLU A 514 -49.93 48.27 -1.89
N GLY A 515 -49.07 49.17 -2.37
CA GLY A 515 -49.46 50.39 -3.07
C GLY A 515 -48.27 51.32 -3.25
N ASP A 516 -48.42 52.39 -4.04
CA ASP A 516 -47.31 53.32 -4.31
C ASP A 516 -46.88 54.13 -3.07
N ASN A 517 -47.77 54.31 -2.09
CA ASN A 517 -47.57 55.07 -0.86
C ASN A 517 -48.19 54.34 0.36
N PRO A 518 -47.71 54.56 1.60
CA PRO A 518 -48.34 54.00 2.79
C PRO A 518 -49.73 54.62 3.02
N PRO A 519 -50.67 53.89 3.64
CA PRO A 519 -52.00 54.42 3.92
C PRO A 519 -51.93 55.52 4.99
N GLU A 520 -52.78 56.56 4.86
CA GLU A 520 -52.79 57.71 5.80
C GLU A 520 -52.97 57.28 7.27
N VAL A 521 -53.74 56.22 7.49
CA VAL A 521 -53.98 55.63 8.81
C VAL A 521 -53.94 54.11 8.70
N CYS A 522 -53.23 53.44 9.61
CA CYS A 522 -53.19 51.99 9.69
C CYS A 522 -54.61 51.43 9.94
N PRO A 523 -55.15 50.54 9.09
CA PRO A 523 -56.50 50.03 9.25
C PRO A 523 -56.69 49.18 10.52
N ILE A 524 -55.60 48.60 11.05
CA ILE A 524 -55.61 47.75 12.24
C ILE A 524 -55.45 48.56 13.54
N CYS A 525 -54.33 49.27 13.70
CA CYS A 525 -54.01 49.95 14.98
C CYS A 525 -54.21 51.47 14.96
N LYS A 526 -54.73 52.02 13.85
CA LYS A 526 -55.13 53.43 13.69
C LYS A 526 -54.01 54.47 13.88
N VAL A 527 -52.75 54.05 13.87
CA VAL A 527 -51.59 54.97 13.87
C VAL A 527 -51.41 55.62 12.49
N GLY A 528 -50.80 56.80 12.45
CA GLY A 528 -50.58 57.56 11.22
C GLY A 528 -49.57 56.93 10.26
N ALA A 529 -49.55 57.42 9.02
CA ALA A 529 -48.63 57.00 7.96
C ALA A 529 -47.14 57.10 8.34
N ASP A 530 -46.78 57.98 9.28
CA ASP A 530 -45.41 58.11 9.83
C ASP A 530 -44.92 56.84 10.55
N LYS A 531 -45.82 55.92 10.88
CA LYS A 531 -45.52 54.62 11.48
C LYS A 531 -45.48 53.48 10.47
N PHE A 532 -45.42 53.77 9.17
CA PHE A 532 -45.16 52.77 8.13
C PHE A 532 -43.72 52.88 7.63
N VAL A 533 -43.03 51.74 7.62
CA VAL A 533 -41.72 51.60 6.96
C VAL A 533 -41.91 50.92 5.62
N ARG A 534 -41.27 51.45 4.58
CA ARG A 534 -41.21 50.78 3.28
C ARG A 534 -40.41 49.49 3.46
N LEU A 535 -40.99 48.37 3.06
CA LEU A 535 -40.23 47.15 2.92
C LEU A 535 -39.42 47.30 1.64
N GLU A 536 -38.15 47.70 1.77
CA GLU A 536 -37.18 47.44 0.72
C GLU A 536 -37.04 45.92 0.62
N GLU A 537 -37.13 45.38 -0.59
CA GLU A 537 -36.88 43.96 -0.81
C GLU A 537 -35.43 43.67 -0.39
N GLU A 538 -35.24 43.18 0.83
CA GLU A 538 -34.03 42.45 1.19
C GLU A 538 -33.90 41.32 0.17
N LYS A 539 -32.90 41.44 -0.72
CA LYS A 539 -32.43 40.33 -1.53
C LYS A 539 -31.82 39.28 -0.59
N THR A 540 -32.66 38.45 -0.01
CA THR A 540 -32.25 37.15 0.52
C THR A 540 -31.85 36.29 -0.67
N GLY A 541 -30.59 35.84 -0.69
CA GLY A 541 -30.00 35.08 -1.78
C GLY A 541 -30.82 33.84 -2.10
N GLY A 542 -31.45 33.83 -3.26
CA GLY A 542 -31.95 32.64 -3.91
C GLY A 542 -31.11 32.39 -5.16
N GLY A 543 -30.59 31.19 -5.32
CA GLY A 543 -29.78 30.80 -6.48
C GLY A 543 -30.50 31.02 -7.82
N LYS A 544 -29.81 30.73 -8.92
CA LYS A 544 -30.25 30.90 -10.32
C LYS A 544 -31.69 30.43 -10.62
N TYR A 545 -32.21 29.48 -9.85
CA TYR A 545 -33.53 28.85 -10.06
C TYR A 545 -34.53 29.09 -8.92
N ALA A 546 -34.22 29.93 -7.94
CA ALA A 546 -35.02 30.08 -6.72
C ALA A 546 -36.50 30.41 -6.98
N GLY A 547 -37.39 29.67 -6.32
CA GLY A 547 -38.85 29.81 -6.42
C GLY A 547 -39.47 29.23 -7.70
N THR A 548 -38.67 28.63 -8.58
CA THR A 548 -39.16 28.05 -9.84
C THR A 548 -39.51 26.57 -9.69
N LYS A 549 -40.31 26.04 -10.64
CA LYS A 549 -40.51 24.59 -10.76
C LYS A 549 -39.19 23.86 -11.09
N THR A 550 -38.26 24.54 -11.76
CA THR A 550 -36.96 23.98 -12.13
C THR A 550 -36.10 23.72 -10.89
N GLU A 551 -36.11 24.60 -9.89
CA GLU A 551 -35.43 24.35 -8.61
C GLU A 551 -35.97 23.09 -7.93
N LYS A 552 -37.30 22.94 -7.85
CA LYS A 552 -37.92 21.71 -7.32
C LYS A 552 -37.50 20.47 -8.10
N ASN A 553 -37.50 20.54 -9.44
CA ASN A 553 -37.05 19.44 -10.29
C ASN A 553 -35.57 19.08 -10.03
N LEU A 554 -34.70 20.07 -9.80
CA LEU A 554 -33.28 19.84 -9.53
C LEU A 554 -33.06 19.24 -8.15
N MET A 555 -33.82 19.66 -7.13
CA MET A 555 -33.81 19.04 -5.80
C MET A 555 -34.33 17.61 -5.85
N GLU A 556 -35.42 17.35 -6.58
CA GLU A 556 -35.97 16.00 -6.80
C GLU A 556 -34.97 15.11 -7.53
N ALA A 557 -34.30 15.64 -8.57
CA ALA A 557 -33.24 14.92 -9.28
C ALA A 557 -32.08 14.59 -8.33
N PHE A 558 -31.55 15.57 -7.60
CA PHE A 558 -30.48 15.34 -6.63
C PHE A 558 -30.85 14.30 -5.56
N ALA A 559 -32.06 14.39 -5.00
CA ALA A 559 -32.56 13.44 -4.03
C ALA A 559 -32.70 12.04 -4.64
N GLY A 560 -33.23 11.95 -5.87
CA GLY A 560 -33.37 10.69 -6.62
C GLY A 560 -32.03 10.01 -6.85
N GLU A 561 -31.04 10.74 -7.36
CA GLU A 561 -29.70 10.20 -7.61
C GLU A 561 -28.96 9.84 -6.32
N SER A 562 -29.12 10.63 -5.25
CA SER A 562 -28.55 10.34 -3.93
C SER A 562 -29.14 9.05 -3.34
N GLN A 563 -30.44 8.84 -3.50
CA GLN A 563 -31.10 7.60 -3.09
C GLN A 563 -30.67 6.42 -3.95
N ALA A 564 -30.57 6.60 -5.28
CA ALA A 564 -30.13 5.55 -6.20
C ALA A 564 -28.71 5.09 -5.88
N ARG A 565 -27.77 6.03 -5.69
CA ARG A 565 -26.40 5.77 -5.25
C ARG A 565 -26.32 4.87 -4.02
N ASN A 566 -27.05 5.22 -2.96
CA ASN A 566 -27.03 4.45 -1.71
C ASN A 566 -27.72 3.08 -1.86
N LYS A 567 -28.88 3.02 -2.55
CA LYS A 567 -29.57 1.74 -2.83
C LYS A 567 -28.68 0.77 -3.57
N TYR A 568 -28.03 1.22 -4.65
CA TYR A 568 -27.15 0.36 -5.43
C TYR A 568 -25.90 -0.04 -4.64
N SER A 569 -25.39 0.83 -3.76
CA SER A 569 -24.32 0.44 -2.83
C SER A 569 -24.74 -0.71 -1.90
N PHE A 570 -25.95 -0.65 -1.34
CA PHE A 570 -26.50 -1.74 -0.51
C PHE A 570 -26.78 -3.02 -1.32
N PHE A 571 -27.29 -2.88 -2.54
CA PHE A 571 -27.52 -4.04 -3.43
C PHE A 571 -26.21 -4.71 -3.84
N ALA A 572 -25.15 -3.93 -4.02
CA ALA A 572 -23.83 -4.47 -4.24
C ALA A 572 -23.34 -5.32 -3.06
N GLU A 573 -23.62 -4.90 -1.82
CA GLU A 573 -23.28 -5.70 -0.63
C GLU A 573 -24.01 -7.04 -0.60
N ILE A 574 -25.32 -7.06 -0.88
CA ILE A 574 -26.10 -8.30 -0.96
C ILE A 574 -25.60 -9.20 -2.10
N ALA A 575 -25.36 -8.64 -3.29
CA ALA A 575 -24.86 -9.41 -4.42
C ALA A 575 -23.48 -10.02 -4.15
N ARG A 576 -22.61 -9.36 -3.36
CA ARG A 576 -21.35 -9.98 -2.88
C ARG A 576 -21.60 -11.14 -1.93
N GLN A 577 -22.53 -10.98 -0.98
CA GLN A 577 -22.89 -12.04 -0.04
C GLN A 577 -23.46 -13.29 -0.74
N GLU A 578 -24.15 -13.09 -1.86
CA GLU A 578 -24.69 -14.18 -2.71
C GLU A 578 -23.67 -14.76 -3.69
N GLY A 579 -22.41 -14.28 -3.69
CA GLY A 579 -21.37 -14.72 -4.62
C GLY A 579 -21.54 -14.22 -6.06
N MET A 580 -22.47 -13.28 -6.29
CA MET A 580 -22.75 -12.66 -7.59
C MET A 580 -21.86 -11.43 -7.83
N GLU A 581 -20.54 -11.64 -7.86
CA GLU A 581 -19.54 -10.56 -7.92
C GLU A 581 -19.68 -9.63 -9.15
N GLN A 582 -20.09 -10.17 -10.31
CA GLN A 582 -20.34 -9.33 -11.49
C GLN A 582 -21.53 -8.39 -11.28
N THR A 583 -22.60 -8.89 -10.66
CA THR A 583 -23.79 -8.08 -10.34
C THR A 583 -23.45 -7.03 -9.29
N ALA A 584 -22.65 -7.37 -8.29
CA ALA A 584 -22.17 -6.41 -7.30
C ALA A 584 -21.30 -5.30 -7.91
N ALA A 585 -20.44 -5.65 -8.86
CA ALA A 585 -19.61 -4.69 -9.58
C ALA A 585 -20.48 -3.73 -10.40
N ILE A 586 -21.50 -4.23 -11.11
CA ILE A 586 -22.45 -3.39 -11.87
C ILE A 586 -23.20 -2.45 -10.93
N PHE A 587 -23.73 -2.93 -9.80
CA PHE A 587 -24.39 -2.07 -8.82
C PHE A 587 -23.44 -1.00 -8.25
N THR A 588 -22.18 -1.34 -7.98
CA THR A 588 -21.18 -0.38 -7.50
C THR A 588 -20.83 0.67 -8.57
N GLU A 589 -20.68 0.25 -9.83
CA GLU A 589 -20.43 1.14 -10.96
C GLU A 589 -21.59 2.12 -11.14
N THR A 590 -22.83 1.62 -11.16
CA THR A 590 -24.02 2.47 -11.27
C THR A 590 -24.12 3.42 -10.08
N ALA A 591 -23.81 2.97 -8.85
CA ALA A 591 -23.80 3.85 -7.69
C ALA A 591 -22.86 5.05 -7.85
N GLU A 592 -21.67 4.85 -8.42
CA GLU A 592 -20.72 5.94 -8.67
C GLU A 592 -21.15 6.85 -9.82
N GLN A 593 -21.86 6.33 -10.82
CA GLN A 593 -22.49 7.15 -11.87
C GLN A 593 -23.56 8.06 -11.25
N GLU A 594 -24.44 7.52 -10.39
CA GLU A 594 -25.45 8.33 -9.70
C GLU A 594 -24.82 9.36 -8.75
N ARG A 595 -23.65 9.07 -8.17
CA ARG A 595 -22.88 10.07 -7.42
C ARG A 595 -22.45 11.24 -8.30
N GLN A 596 -22.06 11.00 -9.56
CA GLN A 596 -21.72 12.08 -10.49
C GLN A 596 -22.97 12.87 -10.92
N HIS A 597 -24.09 12.20 -11.19
CA HIS A 597 -25.36 12.86 -11.49
C HIS A 597 -25.79 13.75 -10.32
N ALA A 598 -25.80 13.20 -9.09
CA ALA A 598 -26.09 13.96 -7.87
C ALA A 598 -25.16 15.17 -7.72
N LYS A 599 -23.85 15.01 -7.92
CA LYS A 599 -22.88 16.11 -7.86
C LYS A 599 -23.19 17.19 -8.91
N MET A 600 -23.51 16.80 -10.15
CA MET A 600 -23.87 17.72 -11.23
C MET A 600 -25.09 18.56 -10.85
N TRP A 601 -26.17 17.90 -10.39
CA TRP A 601 -27.40 18.59 -10.00
C TRP A 601 -27.18 19.50 -8.78
N PHE A 602 -26.53 19.00 -7.73
CA PHE A 602 -26.19 19.78 -6.54
C PHE A 602 -25.38 21.03 -6.87
N SER A 603 -24.37 20.89 -7.74
CA SER A 603 -23.56 22.02 -8.19
C SER A 603 -24.37 23.06 -8.98
N GLU A 604 -25.41 22.65 -9.70
CA GLU A 604 -26.23 23.53 -10.54
C GLU A 604 -27.31 24.29 -9.74
N PHE A 605 -27.95 23.66 -8.75
CA PHE A 605 -29.05 24.30 -8.01
C PHE A 605 -28.62 24.94 -6.69
N HIS A 606 -27.64 24.36 -6.00
CA HIS A 606 -27.14 24.86 -4.70
C HIS A 606 -25.77 25.52 -4.83
N GLY A 607 -24.91 24.97 -5.70
CA GLY A 607 -23.52 25.38 -5.84
C GLY A 607 -22.57 24.66 -4.87
N LEU A 608 -21.28 24.66 -5.21
CA LEU A 608 -20.20 24.21 -4.33
C LEU A 608 -19.38 25.45 -3.95
N GLY A 609 -19.52 25.88 -2.69
CA GLY A 609 -18.84 27.06 -2.17
C GLY A 609 -17.40 26.76 -1.73
N ASP A 610 -16.77 27.73 -1.10
CA ASP A 610 -15.53 27.50 -0.37
C ASP A 610 -15.76 26.66 0.90
N THR A 611 -14.70 26.35 1.63
CA THR A 611 -14.82 25.50 2.84
C THR A 611 -15.69 26.14 3.92
N ALA A 612 -15.68 27.47 4.08
CA ALA A 612 -16.49 28.15 5.08
C ALA A 612 -17.97 28.14 4.70
N GLU A 613 -18.28 28.40 3.43
CA GLU A 613 -19.63 28.34 2.88
C GLU A 613 -20.24 26.93 2.96
N ASN A 614 -19.44 25.91 2.62
CA ASN A 614 -19.87 24.51 2.71
C ASN A 614 -20.08 24.05 4.16
N LEU A 615 -19.24 24.50 5.11
CA LEU A 615 -19.42 24.21 6.54
C LEU A 615 -20.66 24.86 7.12
N GLN A 616 -20.99 26.09 6.69
CA GLN A 616 -22.23 26.75 7.08
C GLN A 616 -23.45 26.02 6.52
N THR A 617 -23.42 25.69 5.22
CA THR A 617 -24.47 24.91 4.56
C THR A 617 -24.72 23.57 5.26
N ALA A 618 -23.64 22.85 5.61
CA ALA A 618 -23.75 21.60 6.35
C ALA A 618 -24.37 21.83 7.75
N ALA A 619 -23.92 22.84 8.49
CA ALA A 619 -24.51 23.14 9.80
C ALA A 619 -26.00 23.49 9.72
N ASP A 620 -26.40 24.29 8.74
CA ASP A 620 -27.80 24.70 8.55
C ASP A 620 -28.68 23.50 8.18
N GLY A 621 -28.21 22.61 7.30
CA GLY A 621 -28.90 21.36 6.97
C GLY A 621 -29.06 20.44 8.17
N GLU A 622 -27.98 20.19 8.93
CA GLU A 622 -28.02 19.40 10.15
C GLU A 622 -29.01 20.01 11.17
N ASN A 623 -29.02 21.34 11.32
CA ASN A 623 -29.97 22.06 12.18
C ASN A 623 -31.42 21.81 11.77
N GLU A 624 -31.74 21.95 10.49
CA GLU A 624 -33.07 21.66 9.96
C GLU A 624 -33.48 20.21 10.25
N GLU A 625 -32.56 19.27 10.06
CA GLU A 625 -32.81 17.85 10.29
C GLU A 625 -33.15 17.53 11.74
N TRP A 626 -32.34 17.96 12.72
CA TRP A 626 -32.61 17.61 14.12
C TRP A 626 -33.64 18.52 14.79
N SER A 627 -33.77 19.78 14.37
CA SER A 627 -34.62 20.74 15.05
C SER A 627 -36.09 20.59 14.69
N ASP A 628 -36.37 20.18 13.45
CA ASP A 628 -37.73 20.00 12.91
C ASP A 628 -37.94 18.61 12.30
N MET A 629 -37.17 18.22 11.26
CA MET A 629 -37.46 17.03 10.45
C MET A 629 -37.60 15.74 11.28
N TYR A 630 -36.55 15.34 12.00
CA TYR A 630 -36.56 14.09 12.77
C TYR A 630 -37.48 14.16 13.99
N LYS A 631 -37.67 15.35 14.59
CA LYS A 631 -38.64 15.51 15.70
C LYS A 631 -40.07 15.33 15.22
N ARG A 632 -40.41 15.93 14.09
CA ARG A 632 -41.71 15.77 13.45
C ARG A 632 -41.93 14.30 13.04
N MET A 633 -40.96 13.67 12.39
CA MET A 633 -41.03 12.25 12.02
C MET A 633 -41.16 11.32 13.24
N ALA A 634 -40.46 11.60 14.34
CA ALA A 634 -40.60 10.84 15.57
C ALA A 634 -42.00 10.99 16.18
N LYS A 635 -42.55 12.21 16.18
CA LYS A 635 -43.92 12.46 16.64
C LYS A 635 -44.96 11.75 15.78
N GLU A 636 -44.89 11.91 14.46
CA GLU A 636 -45.78 11.26 13.49
C GLU A 636 -45.72 9.74 13.64
N ALA A 637 -44.52 9.15 13.75
CA ALA A 637 -44.35 7.72 13.97
C ALA A 637 -44.99 7.22 15.28
N ARG A 638 -45.01 8.03 16.35
CA ARG A 638 -45.73 7.69 17.59
C ARG A 638 -47.24 7.74 17.42
N GLU A 639 -47.74 8.76 16.73
CA GLU A 639 -49.18 8.91 16.44
C GLU A 639 -49.70 7.75 15.59
N GLU A 640 -48.86 7.21 14.71
CA GLU A 640 -49.15 6.03 13.89
C GLU A 640 -48.89 4.69 14.60
N GLY A 641 -48.36 4.69 15.83
CA GLY A 641 -48.12 3.49 16.64
C GLY A 641 -46.78 2.78 16.41
N PHE A 642 -45.82 3.40 15.73
CA PHE A 642 -44.48 2.88 15.44
C PHE A 642 -43.42 3.35 16.45
N GLU A 643 -43.60 3.08 17.75
CA GLU A 643 -42.72 3.58 18.82
C GLU A 643 -41.24 3.22 18.60
N ALA A 644 -40.94 2.00 18.16
CA ALA A 644 -39.56 1.56 17.93
C ALA A 644 -38.85 2.39 16.83
N LEU A 645 -39.59 2.88 15.84
CA LEU A 645 -39.06 3.74 14.78
C LEU A 645 -38.95 5.20 15.27
N ALA A 646 -39.92 5.67 16.04
CA ALA A 646 -39.86 6.98 16.68
C ALA A 646 -38.62 7.15 17.57
N VAL A 647 -38.28 6.13 18.36
CA VAL A 647 -37.05 6.10 19.17
C VAL A 647 -35.79 6.19 18.30
N LYS A 648 -35.78 5.57 17.11
CA LYS A 648 -34.66 5.69 16.17
C LYS A 648 -34.54 7.12 15.64
N PHE A 649 -35.64 7.74 15.21
CA PHE A 649 -35.65 9.14 14.77
C PHE A 649 -35.15 10.09 15.87
N ASP A 650 -35.59 9.91 17.11
CA ASP A 650 -35.10 10.72 18.24
C ASP A 650 -33.59 10.56 18.49
N ASN A 651 -33.06 9.35 18.31
CA ASN A 651 -31.64 9.10 18.50
C ASN A 651 -30.81 9.65 17.34
N VAL A 652 -31.30 9.58 16.10
CA VAL A 652 -30.67 10.23 14.95
C VAL A 652 -30.67 11.74 15.12
N ALA A 653 -31.79 12.35 15.57
CA ALA A 653 -31.83 13.78 15.89
C ALA A 653 -30.74 14.22 16.90
N LYS A 654 -30.43 13.39 17.91
CA LYS A 654 -29.32 13.68 18.84
C LYS A 654 -27.95 13.63 18.16
N VAL A 655 -27.77 12.76 17.17
CA VAL A 655 -26.53 12.63 16.40
C VAL A 655 -26.36 13.83 15.47
N GLU A 656 -27.38 14.20 14.71
CA GLU A 656 -27.35 15.36 13.80
C GLU A 656 -27.13 16.68 14.57
N ALA A 657 -27.69 16.81 15.79
CA ALA A 657 -27.37 17.94 16.68
C ALA A 657 -25.86 17.99 17.07
N SER A 658 -25.19 16.84 17.15
CA SER A 658 -23.75 16.78 17.33
C SER A 658 -22.98 17.11 16.05
N HIS A 659 -23.52 16.82 14.87
CA HIS A 659 -22.93 17.20 13.58
C HIS A 659 -22.98 18.70 13.37
N GLU A 660 -24.13 19.36 13.57
CA GLU A 660 -24.25 20.82 13.55
C GLU A 660 -23.21 21.47 14.47
N LYS A 661 -23.17 21.05 15.74
CA LYS A 661 -22.22 21.59 16.72
C LYS A 661 -20.77 21.43 16.27
N ARG A 662 -20.44 20.32 15.61
CA ARG A 662 -19.10 20.07 15.06
C ARG A 662 -18.81 21.02 13.91
N TYR A 663 -19.71 21.16 12.93
CA TYR A 663 -19.52 22.03 11.78
C TYR A 663 -19.44 23.50 12.18
N LEU A 664 -20.31 23.98 13.06
CA LEU A 664 -20.24 25.35 13.60
C LEU A 664 -18.93 25.61 14.33
N LYS A 665 -18.41 24.62 15.07
CA LYS A 665 -17.13 24.78 15.77
C LYS A 665 -15.95 24.85 14.80
N ILE A 666 -15.94 24.02 13.76
CA ILE A 666 -14.92 24.07 12.72
C ILE A 666 -15.00 25.42 11.97
N LEU A 667 -16.21 25.87 11.64
CA LEU A 667 -16.45 27.14 10.98
C LEU A 667 -15.99 28.34 11.82
N GLU A 668 -16.28 28.34 13.11
CA GLU A 668 -15.80 29.35 14.07
C GLU A 668 -14.27 29.41 14.05
N THR A 669 -13.60 28.25 14.10
CA THR A 669 -12.13 28.21 14.05
C THR A 669 -11.57 28.66 12.71
N LEU A 670 -12.27 28.36 11.61
CA LEU A 670 -11.87 28.77 10.27
C LEU A 670 -12.00 30.29 10.08
N LYS A 671 -13.14 30.87 10.45
CA LYS A 671 -13.40 32.33 10.36
C LYS A 671 -12.50 33.15 11.29
N ALA A 672 -12.11 32.59 12.43
CA ALA A 672 -11.18 33.23 13.36
C ALA A 672 -9.70 33.03 12.98
N GLU A 673 -9.40 32.39 11.85
CA GLU A 673 -8.04 31.97 11.45
C GLU A 673 -7.32 31.10 12.50
N LYS A 674 -8.08 30.39 13.33
CA LYS A 674 -7.62 29.51 14.41
C LYS A 674 -7.59 28.03 14.04
N THR A 675 -7.85 27.66 12.79
CA THR A 675 -7.79 26.26 12.33
C THR A 675 -6.44 25.61 12.66
N PHE A 676 -5.37 26.38 12.54
CA PHE A 676 -4.00 25.95 12.81
C PHE A 676 -3.33 26.74 13.93
N LYS A 677 -4.11 27.39 14.80
CA LYS A 677 -3.63 28.26 15.87
C LYS A 677 -4.40 28.04 17.17
N GLY A 678 -3.78 28.31 18.31
CA GLY A 678 -4.41 28.30 19.63
C GLY A 678 -4.13 27.03 20.43
N ASP A 679 -4.87 26.85 21.52
CA ASP A 679 -4.54 25.90 22.59
C ASP A 679 -4.58 24.43 22.10
N ALA A 680 -3.40 23.89 21.82
CA ALA A 680 -3.13 22.51 21.47
C ALA A 680 -2.18 21.95 22.55
N PRO A 681 -2.70 21.61 23.75
CA PRO A 681 -1.87 21.30 24.92
C PRO A 681 -0.97 20.07 24.73
N LEU A 682 -1.29 19.23 23.75
CA LEU A 682 -0.50 18.05 23.37
C LEU A 682 0.25 18.25 22.03
N GLY A 683 0.24 19.46 21.47
CA GLY A 683 0.90 19.82 20.20
C GLY A 683 0.08 19.51 18.94
N TRP A 684 0.67 19.83 17.79
CA TRP A 684 0.10 19.59 16.46
C TRP A 684 0.68 18.31 15.87
N LYS A 685 -0.18 17.33 15.59
CA LYS A 685 0.22 16.05 14.98
C LYS A 685 0.07 16.12 13.47
N CYS A 686 1.14 15.86 12.74
CA CYS A 686 1.09 15.68 11.30
C CYS A 686 0.35 14.38 10.97
N ARG A 687 -0.78 14.46 10.24
CA ARG A 687 -1.58 13.31 9.79
C ARG A 687 -0.85 12.42 8.78
N GLN A 688 0.23 12.93 8.18
CA GLN A 688 1.01 12.20 7.17
C GLN A 688 2.14 11.36 7.76
N CYS A 689 2.85 11.85 8.77
CA CYS A 689 4.02 11.16 9.33
C CYS A 689 4.00 11.02 10.86
N GLY A 690 2.97 11.52 11.53
CA GLY A 690 2.84 11.47 12.99
C GLY A 690 3.70 12.47 13.76
N PHE A 691 4.54 13.28 13.08
CA PHE A 691 5.39 14.29 13.74
C PHE A 691 4.56 15.22 14.62
N ILE A 692 4.93 15.33 15.89
CA ILE A 692 4.29 16.21 16.86
C ILE A 692 5.12 17.48 16.92
N TYR A 693 4.53 18.58 16.50
CA TYR A 693 5.10 19.91 16.66
C TYR A 693 4.53 20.56 17.92
N GLU A 694 5.40 20.86 18.88
CA GLU A 694 5.05 21.60 20.09
C GLU A 694 5.19 23.10 19.81
N GLY A 695 4.06 23.77 19.60
CA GLY A 695 3.99 25.20 19.34
C GLY A 695 2.56 25.71 19.28
N GLU A 696 2.38 27.03 19.45
CA GLU A 696 1.05 27.67 19.45
C GLU A 696 0.34 27.60 18.08
N GLU A 697 1.10 27.41 17.00
CA GLU A 697 0.60 27.28 15.64
C GLU A 697 1.23 26.07 14.95
N ALA A 698 0.47 25.39 14.07
CA ALA A 698 1.05 24.33 13.23
C ALA A 698 2.04 24.95 12.22
N PRO A 699 3.19 24.30 11.96
CA PRO A 699 4.20 24.85 11.07
C PRO A 699 3.72 24.86 9.61
N GLU A 700 4.17 25.83 8.81
CA GLU A 700 3.82 25.95 7.37
C GLU A 700 4.10 24.66 6.59
N ARG A 701 5.19 23.97 6.97
CA ARG A 701 5.53 22.64 6.48
C ARG A 701 5.96 21.77 7.63
N CYS A 702 5.62 20.49 7.56
CA CYS A 702 6.08 19.51 8.52
C CYS A 702 7.61 19.41 8.46
N PRO A 703 8.35 19.66 9.57
CA PRO A 703 9.81 19.52 9.61
C PRO A 703 10.29 18.11 9.27
N ALA A 704 9.45 17.09 9.50
CA ALA A 704 9.79 15.70 9.23
C ALA A 704 9.49 15.25 7.79
N CYS A 705 8.31 15.55 7.24
CA CYS A 705 7.89 15.02 5.93
C CYS A 705 7.66 16.08 4.84
N GLY A 706 7.79 17.37 5.15
CA GLY A 706 7.65 18.47 4.20
C GLY A 706 6.22 18.77 3.72
N TYR A 707 5.22 17.97 4.12
CA TYR A 707 3.81 18.23 3.79
C TYR A 707 3.31 19.53 4.40
N SER A 708 2.39 20.17 3.70
CA SER A 708 1.87 21.49 4.08
C SER A 708 1.11 21.45 5.42
N ARG A 709 0.96 22.63 6.03
CA ARG A 709 0.21 22.86 7.27
C ARG A 709 -1.19 22.23 7.27
N ALA A 710 -1.83 22.11 6.11
CA ALA A 710 -3.16 21.49 5.93
C ALA A 710 -3.25 20.05 6.45
N TYR A 711 -2.11 19.38 6.63
CA TYR A 711 -2.04 18.01 7.12
C TYR A 711 -1.83 17.91 8.63
N PHE A 712 -1.79 19.02 9.38
CA PHE A 712 -1.72 18.98 10.83
C PHE A 712 -3.11 18.93 11.46
N GLU A 713 -3.26 18.13 12.52
CA GLU A 713 -4.42 18.12 13.41
C GLU A 713 -3.96 18.35 14.85
N ARG A 714 -4.86 18.79 15.74
CA ARG A 714 -4.56 18.85 17.18
C ARG A 714 -4.32 17.43 17.69
N LYS A 715 -3.20 17.21 18.39
CA LYS A 715 -2.97 15.91 19.05
C LYS A 715 -4.03 15.72 20.14
N VAL A 716 -4.69 14.58 20.08
CA VAL A 716 -5.61 14.08 21.11
C VAL A 716 -5.15 12.70 21.53
N GLU A 717 -5.21 12.42 22.84
CA GLU A 717 -5.01 11.08 23.40
C GLU A 717 -6.39 10.56 23.82
N ASN A 718 -6.74 9.38 23.32
CA ASN A 718 -8.06 8.76 23.49
C ASN A 718 -7.95 7.27 23.90
N TYR A 719 -6.81 6.90 24.48
CA TYR A 719 -6.51 5.58 25.04
C TYR A 719 -6.28 5.67 26.55
#